data_AF-A0A938S3B4-F1
#
_entry.id   AF-A0A938S3B4-F1
#
_cell.length_a   1.000
_cell.length_b   1.000
_cell.length_c   1.000
_cell.angle_alpha   90.00
_cell.angle_beta   90.00
_cell.angle_gamma   90.00
#
_symmetry.space_group_name_H-M   'P 1'
#
loop_
_entity.id
_entity.type
_entity.pdbx_description
1 polymer ?
#
loop_
_entity_poly.entity_id
_entity_poly.type
_entity_poly.pdbx_seq_one_letter_code
_entity_poly.pdbx_strand_id
1 'polypeptide(L)'
;MTAPNRPVQHDQTDSGMQRRDFLRAALGAASLAVVTGPSGAGAGDRGSRAWVEEVCKYLESLRRPDGGYAWEDQAQSHLTPSFAAVGCYHLLDRDPPDKTGLVEFLRTCHPFAIKKLERDLPVFEFQQIQSLLWLDREVGSFREQVRKWAKPSVYPAAYEKDRYPVLQMEVMAFLSQHLAGLPLSGIAPAFVEYLEARRRPNGSFNNTPTSDGGDGHVMNTWWALQALEAAGRPHPLKEQTIEWVRQCQRPGTGFTWQPEPPFAEVVDVVYTWAAVRILKHFDAAPEDPERCIRYLLSLRNPDGGFAHRAGWPSNPEATYRALDALQALDALDRIATARAPRARPTRPQPLPKDLKIFTIQIQAHGNGSCAEAVEIARALRIDRWGAKNAPAGWIAQAQSIADARKVPVKFFVANEEYGTYVTVAGLGTYSHTSDIIAPAGVDFGAALAGKEAVSWEDFRQRRLAPLQKAGGQLIWQFGENQELTRLYLDDSLQRGGYAALSTFHFGNPDFTNSEPFLKNYWQQIPYVALQDAHGGESWWWLDQLTGFRTLFLATEPTWEGWLTALKNNWVVAVRHDAVSGGKTWMHGGPPEVLEFVRNRESQWRWWGETALELPLASVVAVTPDDPWEKARPERGVTIRVRCRWDNTAQGLPKTPRVELLDLIVDGQKVPAMVASPQGKQGAFQDYYHYHPIANPTPGKHTATAAVRVLATRAESRHTLEFRA
;
A
#
# COMPACT_ATOMS: atom_id res chain seq x y z
N MET A 1 -12.64 69.11 -51.57
CA MET A 1 -13.87 69.91 -51.37
C MET A 1 -14.94 68.90 -51.01
N THR A 2 -15.65 68.89 -49.90
CA THR A 2 -15.89 69.83 -48.80
C THR A 2 -16.62 68.98 -47.74
N ALA A 3 -16.18 69.04 -46.48
CA ALA A 3 -17.08 68.85 -45.34
C ALA A 3 -17.91 70.16 -45.16
N PRO A 4 -18.90 70.30 -44.24
CA PRO A 4 -19.30 69.40 -43.13
C PRO A 4 -20.84 69.32 -42.88
N ASN A 5 -21.27 68.53 -41.88
CA ASN A 5 -22.15 69.01 -40.79
C ASN A 5 -22.30 67.98 -39.64
N ARG A 6 -22.20 68.50 -38.40
CA ARG A 6 -22.55 67.86 -37.10
C ARG A 6 -24.08 67.89 -36.88
N PRO A 7 -24.69 67.04 -36.01
CA PRO A 7 -24.84 67.34 -34.56
C PRO A 7 -24.77 66.09 -33.62
N VAL A 8 -24.15 66.21 -32.43
CA VAL A 8 -24.72 66.32 -31.05
C VAL A 8 -24.88 64.98 -30.31
N GLN A 9 -24.31 64.93 -29.09
CA GLN A 9 -24.34 63.84 -28.11
C GLN A 9 -25.70 63.72 -27.41
N HIS A 10 -26.11 62.48 -27.12
CA HIS A 10 -26.82 62.15 -25.89
C HIS A 10 -26.32 60.80 -25.35
N ASP A 11 -26.09 60.80 -24.05
CA ASP A 11 -25.51 59.77 -23.20
C ASP A 11 -26.54 58.65 -22.93
N GLN A 12 -26.17 57.38 -23.17
CA GLN A 12 -26.84 56.22 -22.60
C GLN A 12 -25.78 55.18 -22.21
N THR A 13 -25.71 54.95 -20.90
CA THR A 13 -24.89 53.94 -20.22
C THR A 13 -25.38 52.54 -20.57
N ASP A 14 -24.57 51.78 -21.31
CA ASP A 14 -24.75 50.35 -21.52
C ASP A 14 -23.84 49.59 -20.53
N SER A 15 -24.43 49.10 -19.44
CA SER A 15 -23.76 48.26 -18.46
C SER A 15 -23.56 46.85 -19.04
N GLY A 16 -22.49 46.69 -19.82
CA GLY A 16 -22.03 45.40 -20.31
C GLY A 16 -21.61 44.49 -19.16
N MET A 17 -22.42 43.46 -18.92
CA MET A 17 -22.14 42.32 -18.05
C MET A 17 -20.82 41.67 -18.51
N GLN A 18 -19.78 41.73 -17.68
CA GLN A 18 -18.47 41.18 -18.03
C GLN A 18 -18.54 39.65 -18.08
N ARG A 19 -17.78 39.06 -19.01
CA ARG A 19 -17.55 37.63 -19.23
C ARG A 19 -17.16 36.80 -17.98
N ARG A 20 -16.92 37.46 -16.83
CA ARG A 20 -16.69 36.89 -15.50
C ARG A 20 -17.98 36.43 -14.80
N ASP A 21 -19.13 37.04 -15.10
CA ASP A 21 -20.41 36.68 -14.45
C ASP A 21 -21.03 35.41 -15.04
N PHE A 22 -20.75 35.12 -16.32
CA PHE A 22 -21.22 33.89 -16.97
C PHE A 22 -20.51 32.62 -16.49
N LEU A 23 -19.26 32.75 -16.02
CA LEU A 23 -18.51 31.63 -15.41
C LEU A 23 -18.99 31.34 -13.97
N ARG A 24 -19.50 32.33 -13.24
CA ARG A 24 -20.09 32.13 -11.90
C ARG A 24 -21.45 31.41 -11.96
N ALA A 25 -22.26 31.66 -12.99
CA ALA A 25 -23.58 31.02 -13.13
C ALA A 25 -23.51 29.52 -13.49
N ALA A 26 -22.44 29.05 -14.15
CA ALA A 26 -22.22 27.64 -14.45
C ALA A 26 -21.52 26.86 -13.31
N LEU A 27 -21.00 27.56 -12.30
CA LEU A 27 -20.34 27.00 -11.10
C LEU A 27 -21.28 26.94 -9.86
N GLY A 28 -22.54 27.35 -10.02
CA GLY A 28 -23.52 27.47 -8.93
C GLY A 28 -24.11 26.17 -8.35
N ALA A 29 -23.52 25.00 -8.63
CA ALA A 29 -23.94 23.72 -8.05
C ALA A 29 -22.77 22.87 -7.49
N ALA A 30 -21.60 23.49 -7.26
CA ALA A 30 -20.44 22.81 -6.67
C ALA A 30 -19.70 23.69 -5.65
N SER A 31 -20.42 24.50 -4.89
CA SER A 31 -19.87 25.21 -3.74
C SER A 31 -20.58 24.77 -2.47
N LEU A 32 -19.89 23.89 -1.74
CA LEU A 32 -19.86 23.95 -0.29
C LEU A 32 -19.78 25.42 0.18
N ALA A 33 -20.59 25.74 1.18
CA ALA A 33 -20.91 27.06 1.70
C ALA A 33 -19.82 28.15 1.55
N VAL A 34 -20.15 29.22 0.82
CA VAL A 34 -19.43 30.50 0.81
C VAL A 34 -20.17 31.49 1.71
N VAL A 35 -19.54 31.90 2.82
CA VAL A 35 -19.93 33.11 3.57
C VAL A 35 -18.85 34.16 3.28
N THR A 36 -19.25 35.28 2.68
CA THR A 36 -18.37 36.45 2.49
C THR A 36 -18.68 37.50 3.55
N GLY A 37 -17.67 37.91 4.31
CA GLY A 37 -17.70 39.08 5.19
C GLY A 37 -16.35 39.81 5.12
N PRO A 38 -16.32 41.15 5.13
CA PRO A 38 -15.08 41.89 4.95
C PRO A 38 -14.30 41.98 6.27
N SER A 39 -13.02 41.61 6.27
CA SER A 39 -12.11 41.84 7.40
C SER A 39 -11.14 42.98 7.09
N GLY A 40 -11.25 44.06 7.89
CA GLY A 40 -10.28 45.15 7.90
C GLY A 40 -9.01 44.72 8.63
N ALA A 41 -7.86 44.89 7.96
CA ALA A 41 -6.55 44.57 8.53
C ALA A 41 -6.08 45.69 9.48
N GLY A 42 -5.91 45.35 10.76
CA GLY A 42 -5.27 46.19 11.77
C GLY A 42 -4.16 45.41 12.48
N ALA A 43 -3.09 46.10 12.89
CA ALA A 43 -1.80 45.57 13.34
C ALA A 43 -1.80 44.66 14.60
N GLY A 44 -2.95 44.18 15.07
CA GLY A 44 -3.08 43.08 16.05
C GLY A 44 -2.97 41.66 15.45
N ASP A 45 -2.90 41.55 14.12
CA ASP A 45 -3.03 40.28 13.37
C ASP A 45 -1.74 39.40 13.30
N ARG A 46 -0.58 39.93 13.72
CA ARG A 46 0.69 39.18 13.62
C ARG A 46 0.79 38.02 14.62
N GLY A 47 0.12 38.11 15.77
CA GLY A 47 0.08 37.03 16.77
C GLY A 47 -1.01 35.98 16.50
N SER A 48 -2.13 36.38 15.88
CA SER A 48 -3.27 35.49 15.59
C SER A 48 -3.03 34.54 14.42
N ARG A 49 -2.11 34.86 13.50
CA ARG A 49 -1.79 34.03 12.33
C ARG A 49 -0.45 33.30 12.38
N ALA A 50 0.29 33.34 13.49
CA ALA A 50 1.58 32.64 13.60
C ALA A 50 1.46 31.13 13.33
N TRP A 51 0.35 30.52 13.76
CA TRP A 51 0.07 29.11 13.51
C TRP A 51 -0.12 28.77 12.02
N VAL A 52 -0.57 29.72 11.21
CA VAL A 52 -0.71 29.55 9.75
C VAL A 52 0.67 29.34 9.13
N GLU A 53 1.64 30.16 9.53
CA GLU A 53 3.02 30.03 9.05
C GLU A 53 3.67 28.71 9.52
N GLU A 54 3.32 28.21 10.71
CA GLU A 54 3.77 26.90 11.18
C GLU A 54 3.21 25.77 10.32
N VAL A 55 1.91 25.79 9.98
CA VAL A 55 1.32 24.82 9.05
C VAL A 55 1.97 24.92 7.67
N CYS A 56 2.12 26.12 7.11
CA CYS A 56 2.77 26.30 5.81
C CYS A 56 4.23 25.79 5.82
N LYS A 57 4.98 26.04 6.91
CA LYS A 57 6.34 25.52 7.07
C LYS A 57 6.36 23.99 7.13
N TYR A 58 5.42 23.38 7.84
CA TYR A 58 5.25 21.93 7.86
C TYR A 58 5.01 21.39 6.44
N LEU A 59 4.04 21.95 5.70
CA LEU A 59 3.73 21.54 4.33
C LEU A 59 4.93 21.71 3.41
N GLU A 60 5.66 22.82 3.49
CA GLU A 60 6.85 23.06 2.68
C GLU A 60 7.96 22.04 2.94
N SER A 61 8.04 21.48 4.16
CA SER A 61 8.99 20.38 4.46
C SER A 61 8.67 19.08 3.69
N LEU A 62 7.42 18.93 3.24
CA LEU A 62 6.94 17.79 2.46
C LEU A 62 7.05 18.00 0.95
N ARG A 63 7.38 19.19 0.47
CA ARG A 63 7.53 19.48 -0.97
C ARG A 63 8.73 18.75 -1.57
N ARG A 64 8.65 18.40 -2.85
CA ARG A 64 9.76 17.80 -3.61
C ARG A 64 10.10 18.66 -4.84
N PRO A 65 11.27 18.42 -5.48
CA PRO A 65 11.70 19.24 -6.62
C PRO A 65 10.78 19.24 -7.84
N ASP A 66 9.87 18.27 -7.96
CA ASP A 66 8.87 18.20 -9.04
C ASP A 66 7.61 19.05 -8.76
N GLY A 67 7.61 19.83 -7.67
CA GLY A 67 6.50 20.69 -7.26
C GLY A 67 5.40 19.99 -6.46
N GLY A 68 5.36 18.66 -6.49
CA GLY A 68 4.45 17.86 -5.66
C GLY A 68 4.89 17.76 -4.20
N TYR A 69 4.06 17.10 -3.40
CA TYR A 69 4.31 16.80 -1.99
C TYR A 69 4.35 15.30 -1.75
N ALA A 70 5.05 14.87 -0.70
CA ALA A 70 5.17 13.46 -0.30
C ALA A 70 4.94 13.29 1.21
N TRP A 71 4.85 12.05 1.69
CA TRP A 71 5.03 11.79 3.13
C TRP A 71 6.50 11.93 3.52
N GLU A 72 6.76 12.10 4.83
CA GLU A 72 8.10 12.33 5.37
C GLU A 72 9.09 11.22 5.01
N ASP A 73 8.66 9.95 5.01
CA ASP A 73 9.51 8.79 4.67
C ASP A 73 9.67 8.54 3.17
N GLN A 74 8.99 9.31 2.31
CA GLN A 74 9.02 9.13 0.86
C GLN A 74 9.80 10.23 0.14
N ALA A 75 10.71 9.82 -0.74
CA ALA A 75 11.49 10.74 -1.56
C ALA A 75 10.72 11.29 -2.78
N GLN A 76 9.72 10.57 -3.27
CA GLN A 76 8.95 10.92 -4.45
C GLN A 76 7.60 11.52 -4.06
N SER A 77 7.15 12.53 -4.81
CA SER A 77 5.83 13.10 -4.64
C SER A 77 4.73 12.10 -4.95
N HIS A 78 3.60 12.27 -4.28
CA HIS A 78 2.41 11.46 -4.48
C HIS A 78 1.15 12.35 -4.53
N LEU A 79 0.11 11.91 -5.24
CA LEU A 79 -1.12 12.69 -5.40
C LEU A 79 -1.83 12.96 -4.07
N THR A 80 -1.90 11.98 -3.18
CA THR A 80 -2.61 12.09 -1.90
C THR A 80 -2.05 13.15 -0.94
N PRO A 81 -0.73 13.18 -0.63
CA PRO A 81 -0.16 14.27 0.15
C PRO A 81 -0.21 15.61 -0.58
N SER A 82 -0.11 15.62 -1.92
CA SER A 82 -0.27 16.85 -2.71
C SER A 82 -1.68 17.42 -2.64
N PHE A 83 -2.71 16.57 -2.76
CA PHE A 83 -4.12 16.91 -2.58
C PHE A 83 -4.37 17.49 -1.19
N ALA A 84 -3.84 16.84 -0.15
CA ALA A 84 -4.00 17.32 1.21
C ALA A 84 -3.28 18.66 1.45
N ALA A 85 -2.09 18.86 0.87
CA ALA A 85 -1.37 20.13 0.94
C ALA A 85 -2.16 21.26 0.24
N VAL A 86 -2.69 21.02 -0.97
CA VAL A 86 -3.55 21.99 -1.67
C VAL A 86 -4.80 22.31 -0.85
N GLY A 87 -5.45 21.29 -0.26
CA GLY A 87 -6.58 21.49 0.63
C GLY A 87 -6.24 22.37 1.83
N CYS A 88 -5.07 22.18 2.46
CA CYS A 88 -4.61 23.06 3.54
C CYS A 88 -4.40 24.50 3.06
N TYR A 89 -3.70 24.71 1.95
CA TYR A 89 -3.48 26.06 1.40
C TYR A 89 -4.80 26.76 1.06
N HIS A 90 -5.74 26.04 0.48
CA HIS A 90 -7.08 26.53 0.18
C HIS A 90 -7.84 26.97 1.44
N LEU A 91 -7.85 26.13 2.49
CA LEU A 91 -8.51 26.46 3.77
C LEU A 91 -7.88 27.67 4.48
N LEU A 92 -6.57 27.87 4.27
CA LEU A 92 -5.81 28.97 4.88
C LEU A 92 -5.87 30.27 4.07
N ASP A 93 -6.52 30.27 2.91
CA ASP A 93 -6.51 31.38 1.95
C ASP A 93 -5.07 31.82 1.60
N ARG A 94 -4.24 30.83 1.24
CA ARG A 94 -2.83 31.02 0.88
C ARG A 94 -2.52 30.31 -0.43
N ASP A 95 -1.66 30.92 -1.24
CA ASP A 95 -1.09 30.23 -2.40
C ASP A 95 0.06 29.31 -1.97
N PRO A 96 0.17 28.11 -2.57
CA PRO A 96 1.36 27.28 -2.42
C PRO A 96 2.59 27.99 -3.01
N PRO A 97 3.78 27.90 -2.37
CA PRO A 97 4.97 28.63 -2.80
C PRO A 97 5.39 28.43 -4.27
N ASP A 98 5.23 27.19 -4.78
CA ASP A 98 5.46 26.84 -6.18
C ASP A 98 4.16 26.33 -6.83
N LYS A 99 3.19 27.23 -6.99
CA LYS A 99 1.89 26.92 -7.58
C LYS A 99 2.00 26.38 -9.01
N THR A 100 2.98 26.86 -9.80
CA THR A 100 3.14 26.43 -11.19
C THR A 100 3.63 24.99 -11.28
N GLY A 101 4.71 24.64 -10.56
CA GLY A 101 5.22 23.27 -10.53
C GLY A 101 4.20 22.29 -9.96
N LEU A 102 3.48 22.69 -8.90
CA LEU A 102 2.41 21.86 -8.32
C LEU A 102 1.27 21.59 -9.31
N VAL A 103 0.84 22.60 -10.09
CA VAL A 103 -0.21 22.42 -11.12
C VAL A 103 0.26 21.50 -12.23
N GLU A 104 1.53 21.60 -12.65
CA GLU A 104 2.11 20.68 -13.63
C GLU A 104 2.11 19.24 -13.08
N PHE A 105 2.64 19.03 -11.88
CA PHE A 105 2.62 17.74 -11.18
C PHE A 105 1.20 17.14 -11.14
N LEU A 106 0.22 17.90 -10.67
CA LEU A 106 -1.17 17.44 -10.55
C LEU A 106 -1.79 17.04 -11.90
N ARG A 107 -1.33 17.60 -13.03
CA ARG A 107 -1.84 17.22 -14.36
C ARG A 107 -1.16 15.99 -14.93
N THR A 108 0.13 15.80 -14.65
CA THR A 108 0.95 14.81 -15.35
C THR A 108 1.24 13.56 -14.52
N CYS A 109 1.11 13.64 -13.20
CA CYS A 109 1.50 12.56 -12.30
C CYS A 109 0.28 11.74 -11.87
N HIS A 110 0.27 10.47 -12.24
CA HIS A 110 -0.65 9.47 -11.74
C HIS A 110 0.15 8.34 -11.06
N PRO A 111 -0.21 7.88 -9.84
CA PRO A 111 0.55 6.84 -9.12
C PRO A 111 0.78 5.55 -9.90
N PHE A 112 -0.09 5.28 -10.89
CA PHE A 112 -0.02 4.11 -11.78
C PHE A 112 0.72 4.32 -13.10
N ALA A 113 1.49 5.40 -13.25
CA ALA A 113 2.38 5.58 -14.41
C ALA A 113 3.46 4.47 -14.50
N ILE A 114 3.88 3.91 -13.36
CA ILE A 114 4.87 2.82 -13.29
C ILE A 114 4.28 1.50 -13.78
N LYS A 115 3.07 1.17 -13.33
CA LYS A 115 2.33 -0.03 -13.72
C LYS A 115 0.84 0.24 -13.63
N LYS A 116 0.13 -0.05 -14.73
CA LYS A 116 -1.33 -0.09 -14.71
C LYS A 116 -1.80 -1.27 -13.85
N LEU A 117 -2.62 -1.00 -12.85
CA LEU A 117 -3.25 -2.03 -12.03
C LEU A 117 -4.41 -2.69 -12.79
N GLU A 118 -4.88 -3.81 -12.25
CA GLU A 118 -6.04 -4.54 -12.79
C GLU A 118 -7.32 -3.72 -12.77
N ARG A 119 -7.38 -2.68 -11.93
CA ARG A 119 -8.55 -1.84 -11.71
C ARG A 119 -8.18 -0.36 -11.71
N ASP A 120 -9.14 0.43 -12.18
CA ASP A 120 -9.08 1.88 -12.05
C ASP A 120 -9.40 2.26 -10.61
N LEU A 121 -8.68 3.24 -10.03
CA LEU A 121 -8.95 3.80 -8.71
C LEU A 121 -9.33 5.28 -8.86
N PRO A 122 -10.63 5.59 -9.07
CA PRO A 122 -11.13 6.93 -9.39
C PRO A 122 -10.81 8.01 -8.35
N VAL A 123 -10.41 7.61 -7.15
CA VAL A 123 -9.95 8.52 -6.09
C VAL A 123 -8.79 9.40 -6.55
N PHE A 124 -7.93 8.93 -7.45
CA PHE A 124 -6.79 9.71 -7.92
C PHE A 124 -7.20 10.79 -8.92
N GLU A 125 -8.05 10.48 -9.91
CA GLU A 125 -8.61 11.52 -10.76
C GLU A 125 -9.43 12.53 -9.96
N PHE A 126 -10.20 12.08 -8.96
CA PHE A 126 -10.89 12.99 -8.05
C PHE A 126 -9.91 13.94 -7.34
N GLN A 127 -8.81 13.40 -6.78
CA GLN A 127 -7.78 14.21 -6.12
C GLN A 127 -7.15 15.23 -7.08
N GLN A 128 -6.85 14.85 -8.32
CA GLN A 128 -6.30 15.76 -9.34
C GLN A 128 -7.28 16.88 -9.69
N ILE A 129 -8.53 16.52 -10.02
CA ILE A 129 -9.57 17.47 -10.43
C ILE A 129 -9.87 18.44 -9.30
N GLN A 130 -10.13 17.94 -8.09
CA GLN A 130 -10.45 18.78 -6.93
C GLN A 130 -9.30 19.72 -6.57
N SER A 131 -8.05 19.23 -6.61
CA SER A 131 -6.87 20.08 -6.34
C SER A 131 -6.73 21.21 -7.37
N LEU A 132 -6.91 20.91 -8.66
CA LEU A 132 -6.83 21.91 -9.71
C LEU A 132 -7.93 22.96 -9.58
N LEU A 133 -9.14 22.57 -9.21
CA LEU A 133 -10.23 23.50 -8.94
C LEU A 133 -9.92 24.41 -7.73
N TRP A 134 -9.39 23.86 -6.63
CA TRP A 134 -8.95 24.67 -5.48
C TRP A 134 -7.81 25.64 -5.80
N LEU A 135 -7.03 25.37 -6.85
CA LEU A 135 -5.96 26.24 -7.33
C LEU A 135 -6.41 27.21 -8.44
N ASP A 136 -7.72 27.31 -8.70
CA ASP A 136 -8.31 28.08 -9.80
C ASP A 136 -7.73 27.69 -11.17
N ARG A 137 -7.75 26.40 -11.49
CA ARG A 137 -7.31 25.85 -12.78
C ARG A 137 -8.43 25.06 -13.46
N GLU A 138 -8.42 25.09 -14.79
CA GLU A 138 -9.37 24.32 -15.59
C GLU A 138 -9.09 22.82 -15.54
N VAL A 139 -10.12 21.98 -15.67
CA VAL A 139 -10.03 20.52 -15.54
C VAL A 139 -10.56 19.77 -16.78
N GLY A 140 -10.71 20.47 -17.91
CA GLY A 140 -11.29 19.96 -19.15
C GLY A 140 -10.55 18.75 -19.71
N SER A 141 -9.24 18.66 -19.49
CA SER A 141 -8.40 17.53 -19.92
C SER A 141 -8.82 16.17 -19.31
N PHE A 142 -9.51 16.17 -18.16
CA PHE A 142 -9.93 14.94 -17.49
C PHE A 142 -11.26 14.38 -18.03
N ARG A 143 -12.01 15.16 -18.82
CA ARG A 143 -13.37 14.80 -19.27
C ARG A 143 -13.43 13.47 -20.01
N GLU A 144 -12.46 13.16 -20.85
CA GLU A 144 -12.44 11.88 -21.60
C GLU A 144 -12.19 10.68 -20.68
N GLN A 145 -11.35 10.84 -19.67
CA GLN A 145 -11.02 9.79 -18.71
C GLN A 145 -12.24 9.49 -17.83
N VAL A 146 -12.83 10.51 -17.21
CA VAL A 146 -13.93 10.31 -16.22
C VAL A 146 -15.25 9.86 -16.86
N ARG A 147 -15.47 10.14 -18.17
CA ARG A 147 -16.64 9.65 -18.93
C ARG A 147 -16.72 8.13 -19.01
N LYS A 148 -15.62 7.43 -18.77
CA LYS A 148 -15.56 5.95 -18.83
C LYS A 148 -16.36 5.30 -17.69
N TRP A 149 -16.59 6.02 -16.59
CA TRP A 149 -17.30 5.49 -15.41
C TRP A 149 -18.79 5.80 -15.46
N ALA A 150 -19.49 5.24 -16.45
CA ALA A 150 -20.91 5.53 -16.70
C ALA A 150 -21.87 4.85 -15.70
N LYS A 151 -21.40 3.86 -14.94
CA LYS A 151 -22.19 3.11 -13.95
C LYS A 151 -21.27 2.54 -12.86
N PRO A 152 -21.83 2.13 -11.70
CA PRO A 152 -21.06 1.47 -10.67
C PRO A 152 -20.33 0.22 -11.18
N SER A 153 -19.11 0.02 -10.70
CA SER A 153 -18.26 -1.11 -11.09
C SER A 153 -18.70 -2.43 -10.44
N VAL A 154 -18.06 -3.53 -10.82
CA VAL A 154 -18.25 -4.86 -10.22
C VAL A 154 -16.90 -5.35 -9.71
N TYR A 155 -16.82 -5.65 -8.42
CA TYR A 155 -15.57 -6.07 -7.82
C TYR A 155 -15.20 -7.51 -8.24
N PRO A 156 -13.90 -7.85 -8.39
CA PRO A 156 -13.51 -9.21 -8.73
C PRO A 156 -13.80 -10.20 -7.59
N ALA A 157 -14.44 -11.32 -7.94
CA ALA A 157 -14.83 -12.37 -6.99
C ALA A 157 -13.63 -13.05 -6.27
N ALA A 158 -12.42 -12.90 -6.81
CA ALA A 158 -11.20 -13.41 -6.19
C ALA A 158 -10.81 -12.63 -4.91
N TYR A 159 -11.25 -11.37 -4.80
CA TYR A 159 -10.90 -10.46 -3.72
C TYR A 159 -12.08 -10.17 -2.78
N GLU A 160 -13.28 -10.02 -3.33
CA GLU A 160 -14.51 -9.81 -2.56
C GLU A 160 -15.59 -10.79 -3.07
N LYS A 161 -16.13 -11.61 -2.17
CA LYS A 161 -16.93 -12.80 -2.51
C LYS A 161 -18.22 -12.47 -3.27
N ASP A 162 -18.90 -11.40 -2.88
CA ASP A 162 -20.21 -11.00 -3.39
C ASP A 162 -20.13 -9.96 -4.52
N ARG A 163 -18.90 -9.59 -4.91
CA ARG A 163 -18.54 -8.65 -5.98
C ARG A 163 -18.99 -7.22 -5.71
N TYR A 164 -19.15 -6.86 -4.44
CA TYR A 164 -19.54 -5.51 -4.05
C TYR A 164 -18.38 -4.53 -4.31
N PRO A 165 -18.59 -3.49 -5.15
CA PRO A 165 -17.56 -2.48 -5.35
C PRO A 165 -17.41 -1.59 -4.11
N VAL A 166 -16.22 -1.01 -3.95
CA VAL A 166 -15.90 -0.12 -2.84
C VAL A 166 -16.64 1.21 -3.01
N LEU A 167 -17.53 1.54 -2.07
CA LEU A 167 -18.41 2.72 -2.14
C LEU A 167 -17.64 4.01 -2.40
N GLN A 168 -16.51 4.22 -1.72
CA GLN A 168 -15.68 5.40 -1.93
C GLN A 168 -15.26 5.53 -3.41
N MET A 169 -14.81 4.44 -4.04
CA MET A 169 -14.36 4.47 -5.44
C MET A 169 -15.50 4.81 -6.40
N GLU A 170 -16.69 4.26 -6.15
CA GLU A 170 -17.89 4.56 -6.96
C GLU A 170 -18.34 6.01 -6.80
N VAL A 171 -18.31 6.53 -5.58
CA VAL A 171 -18.60 7.95 -5.32
C VAL A 171 -17.58 8.86 -5.99
N MET A 172 -16.28 8.56 -5.89
CA MET A 172 -15.24 9.38 -6.53
C MET A 172 -15.35 9.37 -8.05
N ALA A 173 -15.76 8.24 -8.66
CA ALA A 173 -16.05 8.19 -10.09
C ALA A 173 -17.20 9.13 -10.48
N PHE A 174 -18.29 9.11 -9.71
CA PHE A 174 -19.46 9.96 -9.94
C PHE A 174 -19.13 11.45 -9.75
N LEU A 175 -18.49 11.80 -8.62
CA LEU A 175 -18.11 13.18 -8.31
C LEU A 175 -17.08 13.75 -9.29
N SER A 176 -16.16 12.93 -9.80
CA SER A 176 -15.21 13.37 -10.82
C SER A 176 -15.89 13.85 -12.10
N GLN A 177 -17.02 13.23 -12.49
CA GLN A 177 -17.81 13.71 -13.64
C GLN A 177 -18.50 15.04 -13.34
N HIS A 178 -19.06 15.19 -12.13
CA HIS A 178 -19.67 16.44 -11.67
C HIS A 178 -18.66 17.59 -11.70
N LEU A 179 -17.51 17.39 -11.06
CA LEU A 179 -16.43 18.38 -10.97
C LEU A 179 -15.82 18.73 -12.34
N ALA A 180 -15.82 17.80 -13.29
CA ALA A 180 -15.39 18.06 -14.68
C ALA A 180 -16.43 18.83 -15.53
N GLY A 181 -17.59 19.15 -14.94
CA GLY A 181 -18.70 19.86 -15.58
C GLY A 181 -19.45 19.01 -16.61
N LEU A 182 -19.53 17.70 -16.40
CA LEU A 182 -20.29 16.80 -17.25
C LEU A 182 -21.73 16.65 -16.76
N PRO A 183 -22.72 16.51 -17.66
CA PRO A 183 -24.11 16.31 -17.25
C PRO A 183 -24.28 14.94 -16.57
N LEU A 184 -24.81 14.95 -15.34
CA LEU A 184 -25.03 13.73 -14.56
C LEU A 184 -26.32 12.99 -14.92
N SER A 185 -27.24 13.60 -15.66
CA SER A 185 -28.57 13.04 -15.94
C SER A 185 -28.54 11.64 -16.57
N GLY A 186 -27.52 11.34 -17.38
CA GLY A 186 -27.37 10.03 -18.01
C GLY A 186 -26.83 8.91 -17.11
N ILE A 187 -26.20 9.25 -15.97
CA ILE A 187 -25.54 8.28 -15.08
C ILE A 187 -26.16 8.25 -13.68
N ALA A 188 -26.74 9.37 -13.23
CA ALA A 188 -27.29 9.53 -11.89
C ALA A 188 -28.30 8.44 -11.50
N PRO A 189 -29.21 7.96 -12.37
CA PRO A 189 -30.12 6.87 -11.99
C PRO A 189 -29.41 5.63 -11.44
N ALA A 190 -28.35 5.16 -12.10
CA ALA A 190 -27.63 3.96 -11.70
C ALA A 190 -26.84 4.14 -10.39
N PHE A 191 -26.20 5.30 -10.20
CA PHE A 191 -25.46 5.60 -8.97
C PHE A 191 -26.41 5.86 -7.78
N VAL A 192 -27.54 6.52 -8.00
CA VAL A 192 -28.55 6.72 -6.96
C VAL A 192 -29.14 5.39 -6.53
N GLU A 193 -29.53 4.52 -7.47
CA GLU A 193 -30.01 3.17 -7.15
C GLU A 193 -28.98 2.39 -6.31
N TYR A 194 -27.71 2.46 -6.71
CA TYR A 194 -26.59 1.83 -5.99
C TYR A 194 -26.42 2.35 -4.55
N LEU A 195 -26.54 3.66 -4.33
CA LEU A 195 -26.42 4.28 -3.01
C LEU A 195 -27.66 4.01 -2.15
N GLU A 196 -28.86 4.08 -2.71
CA GLU A 196 -30.10 3.78 -1.99
C GLU A 196 -30.13 2.34 -1.48
N ALA A 197 -29.62 1.38 -2.26
CA ALA A 197 -29.48 -0.01 -1.83
C ALA A 197 -28.57 -0.18 -0.59
N ARG A 198 -27.75 0.83 -0.26
CA ARG A 198 -26.78 0.86 0.84
C ARG A 198 -27.20 1.76 1.99
N ARG A 199 -28.35 2.42 1.90
CA ARG A 199 -28.90 3.27 2.96
C ARG A 199 -29.45 2.40 4.09
N ARG A 200 -29.03 2.68 5.32
CA ARG A 200 -29.50 2.02 6.54
C ARG A 200 -30.80 2.67 7.06
N PRO A 201 -31.58 1.99 7.93
CA PRO A 201 -32.82 2.55 8.49
C PRO A 201 -32.65 3.84 9.31
N ASN A 202 -31.46 4.07 9.87
CA ASN A 202 -31.08 5.32 10.56
C ASN A 202 -30.59 6.42 9.59
N GLY A 203 -30.63 6.17 8.28
CA GLY A 203 -30.20 7.09 7.23
C GLY A 203 -28.70 7.11 6.93
N SER A 204 -27.87 6.44 7.72
CA SER A 204 -26.45 6.26 7.41
C SER A 204 -26.25 5.37 6.17
N PHE A 205 -25.02 5.28 5.67
CA PHE A 205 -24.64 4.40 4.55
C PHE A 205 -23.43 3.54 4.91
N ASN A 206 -23.31 2.39 4.25
CA ASN A 206 -22.12 1.53 4.34
C ASN A 206 -21.74 0.92 2.97
N ASN A 207 -20.65 0.17 2.91
CA ASN A 207 -20.07 -0.34 1.66
C ASN A 207 -20.98 -1.36 0.94
N THR A 208 -21.61 -2.26 1.69
CA THR A 208 -22.47 -3.31 1.14
C THR A 208 -23.96 -2.96 1.25
N PRO A 209 -24.82 -3.57 0.39
CA PRO A 209 -26.27 -3.36 0.46
C PRO A 209 -26.83 -3.66 1.84
N THR A 210 -27.93 -3.01 2.21
CA THR A 210 -28.57 -3.17 3.53
C THR A 210 -28.99 -4.61 3.84
N SER A 211 -29.20 -5.45 2.81
CA SER A 211 -29.47 -6.88 2.96
C SER A 211 -28.30 -7.69 3.56
N ASP A 212 -27.08 -7.16 3.52
CA ASP A 212 -25.87 -7.75 4.13
C ASP A 212 -25.76 -7.42 5.64
N GLY A 213 -26.69 -6.61 6.16
CA GLY A 213 -26.71 -6.21 7.55
C GLY A 213 -25.62 -5.19 7.90
N GLY A 214 -25.29 -5.13 9.19
CA GLY A 214 -24.39 -4.13 9.76
C GLY A 214 -25.01 -2.73 9.84
N ASP A 215 -24.46 -1.91 10.71
CA ASP A 215 -24.82 -0.49 10.80
C ASP A 215 -24.10 0.33 9.71
N GLY A 216 -24.27 1.65 9.71
CA GLY A 216 -23.54 2.57 8.84
C GLY A 216 -22.08 2.73 9.20
N HIS A 217 -21.35 3.42 8.32
CA HIS A 217 -19.99 3.87 8.58
C HIS A 217 -19.88 5.37 8.26
N VAL A 218 -19.33 6.18 9.18
CA VAL A 218 -19.35 7.66 9.06
C VAL A 218 -18.69 8.15 7.77
N MET A 219 -17.59 7.52 7.33
CA MET A 219 -16.94 7.88 6.06
C MET A 219 -17.85 7.59 4.85
N ASN A 220 -18.40 6.37 4.77
CA ASN A 220 -19.31 5.98 3.69
C ASN A 220 -20.57 6.84 3.65
N THR A 221 -21.07 7.24 4.82
CA THR A 221 -22.19 8.18 4.94
C THR A 221 -21.83 9.55 4.36
N TRP A 222 -20.67 10.10 4.71
CA TRP A 222 -20.21 11.37 4.15
C TRP A 222 -19.98 11.32 2.63
N TRP A 223 -19.44 10.22 2.11
CA TRP A 223 -19.27 10.01 0.67
C TRP A 223 -20.62 9.94 -0.05
N ALA A 224 -21.55 9.15 0.45
CA ALA A 224 -22.87 8.99 -0.15
C ALA A 224 -23.66 10.30 -0.19
N LEU A 225 -23.61 11.10 0.90
CA LEU A 225 -24.30 12.39 0.95
C LEU A 225 -23.80 13.35 -0.12
N GLN A 226 -22.49 13.44 -0.35
CA GLN A 226 -21.94 14.30 -1.41
C GLN A 226 -22.42 13.88 -2.81
N ALA A 227 -22.46 12.57 -3.10
CA ALA A 227 -22.95 12.08 -4.39
C ALA A 227 -24.46 12.33 -4.56
N LEU A 228 -25.26 12.13 -3.51
CA LEU A 228 -26.70 12.41 -3.56
C LEU A 228 -26.99 13.90 -3.72
N GLU A 229 -26.24 14.77 -3.04
CA GLU A 229 -26.31 16.22 -3.20
C GLU A 229 -26.00 16.64 -4.65
N ALA A 230 -24.90 16.13 -5.22
CA ALA A 230 -24.54 16.38 -6.62
C ALA A 230 -25.61 15.85 -7.60
N ALA A 231 -26.33 14.78 -7.25
CA ALA A 231 -27.45 14.25 -8.01
C ALA A 231 -28.78 15.01 -7.78
N GLY A 232 -28.80 16.05 -6.94
CA GLY A 232 -30.01 16.79 -6.57
C GLY A 232 -31.04 15.93 -5.82
N ARG A 233 -30.58 14.92 -5.07
CA ARG A 233 -31.43 14.00 -4.32
C ARG A 233 -31.54 14.43 -2.85
N PRO A 234 -32.76 14.64 -2.32
CA PRO A 234 -32.92 14.94 -0.90
C PRO A 234 -32.59 13.73 -0.03
N HIS A 235 -32.19 13.99 1.21
CA HIS A 235 -31.94 12.95 2.21
C HIS A 235 -33.14 12.81 3.16
N PRO A 236 -33.99 11.77 3.00
CA PRO A 236 -35.27 11.68 3.72
C PRO A 236 -35.12 11.38 5.22
N LEU A 237 -33.95 10.90 5.65
CA LEU A 237 -33.69 10.46 7.03
C LEU A 237 -32.71 11.39 7.76
N LYS A 238 -32.80 12.70 7.48
CA LYS A 238 -31.92 13.74 8.05
C LYS A 238 -31.78 13.65 9.56
N GLU A 239 -32.91 13.70 10.29
CA GLU A 239 -32.87 13.72 11.76
C GLU A 239 -32.31 12.42 12.35
N GLN A 240 -32.65 11.27 11.76
CA GLN A 240 -32.12 9.97 12.17
C GLN A 240 -30.60 9.90 11.94
N THR A 241 -30.12 10.46 10.83
CA THR A 241 -28.67 10.48 10.52
C THR A 241 -27.93 11.41 11.48
N ILE A 242 -28.48 12.58 11.81
CA ILE A 242 -27.89 13.50 12.80
C ILE A 242 -27.75 12.78 14.16
N GLU A 243 -28.82 12.14 14.62
CA GLU A 243 -28.82 11.41 15.89
C GLU A 243 -27.81 10.27 15.87
N TRP A 244 -27.79 9.47 14.81
CA TRP A 244 -26.82 8.40 14.63
C TRP A 244 -25.36 8.90 14.64
N VAL A 245 -25.06 10.01 13.95
CA VAL A 245 -23.71 10.59 13.95
C VAL A 245 -23.34 11.10 15.33
N ARG A 246 -24.25 11.73 16.08
CA ARG A 246 -23.99 12.18 17.46
C ARG A 246 -23.63 11.02 18.38
N GLN A 247 -24.31 9.89 18.24
CA GLN A 247 -23.99 8.67 18.99
C GLN A 247 -22.61 8.10 18.66
N CYS A 248 -22.01 8.44 17.50
CA CYS A 248 -20.62 8.09 17.19
C CYS A 248 -19.61 8.93 17.99
N GLN A 249 -20.01 10.04 18.64
CA GLN A 249 -19.12 10.83 19.47
C GLN A 249 -18.78 10.05 20.75
N ARG A 250 -17.49 9.99 21.12
CA ARG A 250 -17.05 9.36 22.36
C ARG A 250 -16.92 10.40 23.48
N PRO A 251 -17.35 10.11 24.72
CA PRO A 251 -17.31 11.08 25.82
C PRO A 251 -15.92 11.68 26.01
N GLY A 252 -15.77 13.00 25.97
CA GLY A 252 -14.45 13.62 26.15
C GLY A 252 -13.66 13.89 24.88
N THR A 253 -14.05 13.36 23.72
CA THR A 253 -13.15 13.22 22.57
C THR A 253 -13.85 13.46 21.21
N GLY A 254 -13.26 12.98 20.11
CA GLY A 254 -13.84 12.96 18.76
C GLY A 254 -14.82 11.80 18.53
N PHE A 255 -14.86 11.30 17.30
CA PHE A 255 -15.83 10.29 16.85
C PHE A 255 -15.17 8.95 16.48
N THR A 256 -15.91 7.86 16.69
CA THR A 256 -15.66 6.52 16.12
C THR A 256 -16.36 6.36 14.77
N TRP A 257 -16.16 5.21 14.12
CA TRP A 257 -16.70 4.94 12.79
C TRP A 257 -18.20 4.58 12.76
N GLN A 258 -18.75 4.13 13.90
CA GLN A 258 -20.19 3.92 14.17
C GLN A 258 -20.47 4.05 15.69
N PRO A 259 -21.74 4.08 16.15
CA PRO A 259 -22.10 4.26 17.57
C PRO A 259 -21.60 3.16 18.52
N GLU A 260 -21.75 1.89 18.10
CA GLU A 260 -21.35 0.71 18.87
C GLU A 260 -20.46 -0.20 18.00
N PRO A 261 -19.18 0.16 17.78
CA PRO A 261 -18.26 -0.64 16.99
C PRO A 261 -18.09 -2.05 17.58
N PRO A 262 -18.27 -3.15 16.82
CA PRO A 262 -17.99 -4.51 17.32
C PRO A 262 -16.50 -4.74 17.59
N PHE A 263 -15.63 -3.98 16.92
CA PHE A 263 -14.18 -3.97 17.10
C PHE A 263 -13.61 -2.66 16.56
N ALA A 264 -12.32 -2.40 16.77
CA ALA A 264 -11.67 -1.16 16.36
C ALA A 264 -12.44 0.09 16.85
N GLU A 265 -12.80 0.12 18.15
CA GLU A 265 -13.39 1.30 18.79
C GLU A 265 -12.28 2.34 18.97
N VAL A 266 -11.97 3.05 17.89
CA VAL A 266 -10.91 4.05 17.85
C VAL A 266 -11.45 5.40 17.42
N VAL A 267 -11.05 6.43 18.16
CA VAL A 267 -11.25 7.83 17.81
C VAL A 267 -10.10 8.28 16.92
N ASP A 268 -10.42 8.66 15.68
CA ASP A 268 -9.46 9.10 14.66
C ASP A 268 -9.91 10.42 14.04
N VAL A 269 -8.95 11.22 13.56
CA VAL A 269 -9.25 12.46 12.84
C VAL A 269 -10.14 12.23 11.63
N VAL A 270 -10.03 11.08 10.92
CA VAL A 270 -10.84 10.81 9.73
C VAL A 270 -12.32 10.61 10.06
N TYR A 271 -12.63 9.93 11.15
CA TYR A 271 -14.00 9.72 11.61
C TYR A 271 -14.59 11.00 12.18
N THR A 272 -13.79 11.73 12.97
CA THR A 272 -14.18 13.04 13.52
C THR A 272 -14.47 14.04 12.41
N TRP A 273 -13.61 14.11 11.40
CA TRP A 273 -13.80 14.94 10.22
C TRP A 273 -15.08 14.58 9.46
N ALA A 274 -15.28 13.30 9.13
CA ALA A 274 -16.48 12.86 8.41
C ALA A 274 -17.77 13.17 9.20
N ALA A 275 -17.79 12.89 10.50
CA ALA A 275 -18.93 13.18 11.37
C ALA A 275 -19.24 14.68 11.44
N VAL A 276 -18.22 15.53 11.66
CA VAL A 276 -18.37 16.99 11.68
C VAL A 276 -18.90 17.51 10.34
N ARG A 277 -18.44 16.95 9.21
CA ARG A 277 -18.92 17.34 7.89
C ARG A 277 -20.36 16.93 7.63
N ILE A 278 -20.77 15.73 8.06
CA ILE A 278 -22.18 15.31 7.99
C ILE A 278 -23.07 16.24 8.82
N LEU A 279 -22.65 16.55 10.06
CA LEU A 279 -23.41 17.43 10.95
C LEU A 279 -23.52 18.84 10.34
N LYS A 280 -22.41 19.42 9.86
CA LYS A 280 -22.43 20.74 9.20
C LYS A 280 -23.29 20.76 7.94
N HIS A 281 -23.24 19.71 7.11
CA HIS A 281 -24.10 19.58 5.91
C HIS A 281 -25.59 19.63 6.25
N PHE A 282 -25.96 19.20 7.46
CA PHE A 282 -27.34 19.24 7.94
C PHE A 282 -27.67 20.43 8.86
N ASP A 283 -26.78 21.42 8.96
CA ASP A 283 -26.88 22.55 9.88
C ASP A 283 -27.02 22.11 11.35
N ALA A 284 -26.38 20.99 11.69
CA ALA A 284 -26.31 20.42 13.03
C ALA A 284 -24.89 20.55 13.63
N ALA A 285 -24.81 20.30 14.93
CA ALA A 285 -23.55 20.32 15.68
C ALA A 285 -23.32 18.98 16.42
N PRO A 286 -22.05 18.67 16.77
CA PRO A 286 -21.71 17.59 17.70
C PRO A 286 -22.50 17.70 19.01
N GLU A 287 -22.62 16.61 19.74
CA GLU A 287 -23.26 16.61 21.07
C GLU A 287 -22.46 17.48 22.05
N ASP A 288 -21.12 17.39 22.00
CA ASP A 288 -20.22 18.29 22.72
C ASP A 288 -19.21 18.92 21.75
N PRO A 289 -19.53 20.09 21.14
CA PRO A 289 -18.65 20.77 20.19
C PRO A 289 -17.31 21.18 20.80
N GLU A 290 -17.31 21.67 22.04
CA GLU A 290 -16.08 22.14 22.70
C GLU A 290 -15.10 21.00 22.99
N ARG A 291 -15.59 19.80 23.35
CA ARG A 291 -14.73 18.60 23.46
C ARG A 291 -14.22 18.14 22.11
N CYS A 292 -15.05 18.18 21.07
CA CYS A 292 -14.63 17.85 19.71
C CYS A 292 -13.49 18.78 19.26
N ILE A 293 -13.64 20.10 19.45
CA ILE A 293 -12.60 21.10 19.15
C ILE A 293 -11.32 20.82 19.95
N ARG A 294 -11.43 20.56 21.26
CA ARG A 294 -10.25 20.21 22.09
C ARG A 294 -9.53 18.96 21.61
N TYR A 295 -10.28 17.93 21.18
CA TYR A 295 -9.70 16.74 20.60
C TYR A 295 -8.93 17.07 19.32
N LEU A 296 -9.53 17.78 18.36
CA LEU A 296 -8.87 18.17 17.10
C LEU A 296 -7.59 18.99 17.36
N LEU A 297 -7.63 19.95 18.29
CA LEU A 297 -6.46 20.75 18.68
C LEU A 297 -5.35 19.92 19.35
N SER A 298 -5.70 18.81 20.01
CA SER A 298 -4.73 17.91 20.64
C SER A 298 -3.91 17.09 19.65
N LEU A 299 -4.34 17.02 18.38
CA LEU A 299 -3.67 16.29 17.31
C LEU A 299 -2.52 17.09 16.68
N ARG A 300 -2.43 18.40 16.94
CA ARG A 300 -1.35 19.26 16.45
C ARG A 300 -0.01 18.82 17.04
N ASN A 301 1.05 18.88 16.24
CA ASN A 301 2.42 18.59 16.66
C ASN A 301 3.29 19.86 16.63
N PRO A 302 4.48 19.84 17.28
CA PRO A 302 5.38 21.00 17.32
C PRO A 302 5.94 21.44 15.97
N ASP A 303 5.88 20.60 14.95
CA ASP A 303 6.29 20.92 13.58
C ASP A 303 5.26 21.78 12.82
N GLY A 304 4.05 21.93 13.36
CA GLY A 304 2.93 22.67 12.77
C GLY A 304 1.88 21.77 12.12
N GLY A 305 2.17 20.50 11.86
CA GLY A 305 1.24 19.53 11.30
C GLY A 305 0.29 18.94 12.34
N PHE A 306 -0.68 18.16 11.88
CA PHE A 306 -1.57 17.36 12.74
C PHE A 306 -1.41 15.88 12.42
N ALA A 307 -1.60 15.05 13.45
CA ALA A 307 -1.53 13.60 13.37
C ALA A 307 -2.92 12.97 13.29
N HIS A 308 -2.99 11.69 12.87
CA HIS A 308 -4.26 10.95 12.89
C HIS A 308 -4.79 10.74 14.32
N ARG A 309 -3.86 10.57 15.27
CA ARG A 309 -4.11 10.37 16.70
C ARG A 309 -3.05 11.12 17.50
N ALA A 310 -3.44 11.56 18.69
CA ALA A 310 -2.53 12.31 19.55
C ALA A 310 -1.25 11.50 19.84
N GLY A 311 -0.10 12.11 19.61
CA GLY A 311 1.22 11.48 19.81
C GLY A 311 1.77 10.71 18.60
N TRP A 312 1.02 10.58 17.50
CA TRP A 312 1.55 10.05 16.23
C TRP A 312 2.29 11.15 15.45
N PRO A 313 3.15 10.80 14.47
CA PRO A 313 3.75 11.79 13.58
C PRO A 313 2.71 12.60 12.81
N SER A 314 3.09 13.81 12.43
CA SER A 314 2.26 14.64 11.56
C SER A 314 2.05 13.96 10.21
N ASN A 315 0.85 14.11 9.66
CA ASN A 315 0.49 13.56 8.35
C ASN A 315 -0.28 14.63 7.56
N PRO A 316 0.02 14.84 6.27
CA PRO A 316 -0.64 15.89 5.48
C PRO A 316 -2.16 15.68 5.36
N GLU A 317 -2.64 14.43 5.21
CA GLU A 317 -4.09 14.15 5.20
C GLU A 317 -4.74 14.46 6.56
N ALA A 318 -4.08 14.11 7.66
CA ALA A 318 -4.57 14.43 9.00
C ALA A 318 -4.59 15.94 9.26
N THR A 319 -3.58 16.65 8.77
CA THR A 319 -3.49 18.12 8.80
C THR A 319 -4.67 18.74 8.07
N TYR A 320 -4.91 18.35 6.81
CA TYR A 320 -6.05 18.83 6.05
C TYR A 320 -7.38 18.55 6.76
N ARG A 321 -7.61 17.29 7.19
CA ARG A 321 -8.87 16.90 7.84
C ARG A 321 -9.10 17.62 9.17
N ALA A 322 -8.05 17.86 9.96
CA ALA A 322 -8.16 18.61 11.21
C ALA A 322 -8.53 20.08 10.95
N LEU A 323 -7.89 20.73 9.97
CA LEU A 323 -8.20 22.11 9.59
C LEU A 323 -9.62 22.23 9.02
N ASP A 324 -10.02 21.33 8.14
CA ASP A 324 -11.37 21.33 7.55
C ASP A 324 -12.45 21.08 8.60
N ALA A 325 -12.22 20.18 9.56
CA ALA A 325 -13.13 19.94 10.67
C ALA A 325 -13.22 21.15 11.62
N LEU A 326 -12.08 21.78 11.94
CA LEU A 326 -12.07 23.00 12.76
C LEU A 326 -12.76 24.16 12.05
N GLN A 327 -12.62 24.29 10.73
CA GLN A 327 -13.34 25.29 9.95
C GLN A 327 -14.85 25.01 9.93
N ALA A 328 -15.27 23.76 9.74
CA ALA A 328 -16.68 23.38 9.76
C ALA A 328 -17.36 23.64 11.12
N LEU A 329 -16.58 23.62 12.21
CA LEU A 329 -16.99 23.99 13.57
C LEU A 329 -16.83 25.48 13.89
N ASP A 330 -16.49 26.31 12.91
CA ASP A 330 -16.23 27.75 13.08
C ASP A 330 -15.16 28.04 14.17
N ALA A 331 -14.16 27.16 14.25
CA ALA A 331 -13.17 27.11 15.33
C ALA A 331 -11.71 27.17 14.86
N LEU A 332 -11.45 27.54 13.60
CA LEU A 332 -10.10 27.59 13.03
C LEU A 332 -9.17 28.53 13.81
N ASP A 333 -9.66 29.71 14.24
CA ASP A 333 -8.90 30.69 15.02
C ASP A 333 -8.50 30.19 16.42
N ARG A 334 -9.15 29.13 16.92
CA ARG A 334 -8.81 28.54 18.22
C ARG A 334 -7.40 27.94 18.22
N ILE A 335 -6.83 27.61 17.05
CA ILE A 335 -5.45 27.14 16.92
C ILE A 335 -4.44 28.16 17.46
N ALA A 336 -4.71 29.47 17.32
CA ALA A 336 -3.83 30.54 17.80
C ALA A 336 -3.74 30.60 19.34
N THR A 337 -4.87 30.31 20.00
CA THR A 337 -4.99 30.37 21.47
C THR A 337 -4.76 29.01 22.14
N ALA A 338 -4.86 27.93 21.37
CA ALA A 338 -4.56 26.59 21.83
C ALA A 338 -3.10 26.54 22.27
N ARG A 339 -2.87 26.11 23.50
CA ARG A 339 -1.51 25.88 23.98
C ARG A 339 -0.86 24.89 23.03
N ALA A 340 0.25 25.29 22.40
CA ALA A 340 1.09 24.36 21.65
C ALA A 340 1.31 23.13 22.54
N PRO A 341 0.94 21.92 22.08
CA PRO A 341 1.07 20.74 22.89
C PRO A 341 2.50 20.68 23.41
N ARG A 342 2.67 20.46 24.71
CA ARG A 342 4.00 20.21 25.26
C ARG A 342 4.54 19.06 24.45
N ALA A 343 5.66 19.28 23.74
CA ALA A 343 6.42 18.19 23.17
C ALA A 343 6.54 17.15 24.29
N ARG A 344 5.89 16.00 24.12
CA ARG A 344 6.50 14.79 24.62
C ARG A 344 7.51 14.50 23.53
N PRO A 345 8.78 14.94 23.67
CA PRO A 345 9.79 14.30 22.87
C PRO A 345 9.68 12.83 23.26
N THR A 346 9.10 12.01 22.38
CA THR A 346 9.67 10.70 22.16
C THR A 346 11.08 11.01 21.66
N ARG A 347 11.99 11.31 22.59
CA ARG A 347 13.41 11.39 22.28
C ARG A 347 13.67 10.04 21.64
N PRO A 348 14.08 9.98 20.36
CA PRO A 348 14.30 8.71 19.71
C PRO A 348 15.17 7.90 20.66
N GLN A 349 14.68 6.75 21.11
CA GLN A 349 15.53 5.94 21.97
C GLN A 349 16.74 5.61 21.11
N PRO A 350 17.95 5.94 21.56
CA PRO A 350 19.13 5.67 20.76
C PRO A 350 19.12 4.17 20.47
N LEU A 351 19.23 3.83 19.19
CA LEU A 351 19.31 2.45 18.76
C LEU A 351 20.44 1.74 19.54
N PRO A 352 20.23 0.50 20.01
CA PRO A 352 21.30 -0.28 20.63
C PRO A 352 22.54 -0.32 19.74
N LYS A 353 23.71 -0.16 20.35
CA LYS A 353 24.99 0.04 19.62
C LYS A 353 25.46 -1.21 18.87
N ASP A 354 24.96 -2.37 19.28
CA ASP A 354 25.32 -3.69 18.78
C ASP A 354 24.36 -4.21 17.68
N LEU A 355 23.38 -3.41 17.27
CA LEU A 355 22.51 -3.75 16.14
C LEU A 355 23.32 -3.89 14.84
N LYS A 356 22.93 -4.87 14.04
CA LYS A 356 23.40 -5.17 12.68
C LYS A 356 22.22 -5.16 11.72
N ILE A 357 22.51 -5.14 10.43
CA ILE A 357 21.50 -5.18 9.36
C ILE A 357 21.44 -6.60 8.81
N PHE A 358 20.25 -7.18 8.83
CA PHE A 358 19.97 -8.50 8.26
C PHE A 358 18.86 -8.38 7.21
N THR A 359 18.76 -9.40 6.36
CA THR A 359 17.81 -9.48 5.26
C THR A 359 16.78 -10.59 5.48
N ILE A 360 15.54 -10.33 5.09
CA ILE A 360 14.46 -11.29 5.15
C ILE A 360 13.59 -11.20 3.90
N GLN A 361 13.22 -12.36 3.36
CA GLN A 361 12.38 -12.50 2.19
C GLN A 361 11.12 -13.22 2.63
N ILE A 362 10.01 -12.50 2.67
CA ILE A 362 8.72 -13.00 3.12
C ILE A 362 7.96 -13.50 1.89
N GLN A 363 7.38 -14.70 1.99
CA GLN A 363 6.73 -15.40 0.88
C GLN A 363 7.63 -15.66 -0.34
N ALA A 364 8.92 -15.92 -0.09
CA ALA A 364 9.80 -16.49 -1.10
C ALA A 364 9.36 -17.91 -1.47
N HIS A 365 9.90 -18.45 -2.57
CA HIS A 365 9.46 -19.74 -3.10
C HIS A 365 9.63 -20.87 -2.07
N GLY A 366 8.56 -21.63 -1.81
CA GLY A 366 8.53 -22.74 -0.84
C GLY A 366 8.38 -24.13 -1.47
N ASN A 367 8.53 -24.24 -2.79
CA ASN A 367 8.41 -25.49 -3.54
C ASN A 367 9.58 -25.69 -4.53
N GLY A 368 9.66 -26.88 -5.13
CA GLY A 368 10.74 -27.26 -6.05
C GLY A 368 12.07 -27.52 -5.33
N SER A 369 13.18 -27.38 -6.05
CA SER A 369 14.51 -27.71 -5.53
C SER A 369 14.87 -26.94 -4.24
N CYS A 370 15.07 -27.70 -3.15
CA CYS A 370 15.60 -27.18 -1.89
C CYS A 370 17.06 -26.76 -2.03
N ALA A 371 17.85 -27.52 -2.80
CA ALA A 371 19.26 -27.22 -3.05
C ALA A 371 19.46 -25.87 -3.74
N GLU A 372 18.57 -25.51 -4.66
CA GLU A 372 18.58 -24.23 -5.36
C GLU A 372 18.12 -23.08 -4.47
N ALA A 373 17.09 -23.28 -3.63
CA ALA A 373 16.68 -22.26 -2.66
C ALA A 373 17.84 -21.89 -1.72
N VAL A 374 18.60 -22.88 -1.24
CA VAL A 374 19.80 -22.66 -0.41
C VAL A 374 20.90 -21.93 -1.19
N GLU A 375 21.14 -22.29 -2.44
CA GLU A 375 22.16 -21.64 -3.27
C GLU A 375 21.80 -20.19 -3.60
N ILE A 376 20.52 -19.92 -3.87
CA ILE A 376 20.00 -18.56 -4.06
C ILE A 376 20.13 -17.76 -2.77
N ALA A 377 19.77 -18.34 -1.62
CA ALA A 377 19.94 -17.67 -0.33
C ALA A 377 21.40 -17.29 -0.06
N ARG A 378 22.35 -18.19 -0.36
CA ARG A 378 23.80 -17.92 -0.27
C ARG A 378 24.21 -16.77 -1.19
N ALA A 379 23.86 -16.85 -2.48
CA ALA A 379 24.22 -15.86 -3.48
C ALA A 379 23.63 -14.49 -3.17
N LEU A 380 22.39 -14.46 -2.68
CA LEU A 380 21.66 -13.23 -2.37
C LEU A 380 21.90 -12.70 -0.94
N ARG A 381 22.73 -13.40 -0.15
CA ARG A 381 23.01 -13.11 1.27
C ARG A 381 21.74 -12.98 2.10
N ILE A 382 20.82 -13.93 1.93
CA ILE A 382 19.54 -13.99 2.64
C ILE A 382 19.74 -14.61 4.01
N ASP A 383 19.44 -13.86 5.07
CA ASP A 383 19.55 -14.37 6.45
C ASP A 383 18.31 -15.19 6.83
N ARG A 384 17.11 -14.78 6.36
CA ARG A 384 15.86 -15.49 6.62
C ARG A 384 15.00 -15.67 5.37
N TRP A 385 14.63 -16.92 5.07
CA TRP A 385 13.82 -17.30 3.93
C TRP A 385 12.42 -17.76 4.38
N GLY A 386 11.41 -16.94 4.12
CA GLY A 386 10.02 -17.27 4.38
C GLY A 386 9.46 -18.08 3.22
N ALA A 387 9.32 -19.39 3.42
CA ALA A 387 8.87 -20.31 2.39
C ALA A 387 7.34 -20.25 2.26
N LYS A 388 6.88 -19.80 1.08
CA LYS A 388 5.47 -19.68 0.75
C LYS A 388 4.83 -21.04 0.52
N ASN A 389 3.78 -21.34 1.28
CA ASN A 389 2.90 -22.51 1.11
C ASN A 389 3.70 -23.82 0.93
N ALA A 390 4.79 -23.94 1.70
CA ALA A 390 5.73 -25.04 1.53
C ALA A 390 5.07 -26.38 1.92
N PRO A 391 5.21 -27.44 1.11
CA PRO A 391 4.68 -28.75 1.47
C PRO A 391 5.41 -29.31 2.69
N ALA A 392 4.75 -30.21 3.42
CA ALA A 392 5.31 -30.84 4.61
C ALA A 392 6.70 -31.45 4.30
N GLY A 393 7.67 -31.16 5.18
CA GLY A 393 9.06 -31.61 5.04
C GLY A 393 9.98 -30.72 4.20
N TRP A 394 9.45 -29.85 3.33
CA TRP A 394 10.28 -29.02 2.43
C TRP A 394 11.22 -28.08 3.21
N ILE A 395 10.66 -27.34 4.19
CA ILE A 395 11.43 -26.41 5.04
C ILE A 395 12.54 -27.16 5.80
N ALA A 396 12.23 -28.35 6.33
CA ALA A 396 13.20 -29.16 7.07
C ALA A 396 14.34 -29.64 6.16
N GLN A 397 14.04 -30.06 4.93
CA GLN A 397 15.06 -30.45 3.96
C GLN A 397 15.92 -29.26 3.54
N ALA A 398 15.31 -28.12 3.21
CA ALA A 398 16.04 -26.91 2.84
C ALA A 398 16.98 -26.47 3.97
N GLN A 399 16.53 -26.52 5.22
CA GLN A 399 17.37 -26.22 6.38
C GLN A 399 18.51 -27.23 6.55
N SER A 400 18.25 -28.54 6.38
CA SER A 400 19.27 -29.59 6.43
C SER A 400 20.38 -29.37 5.40
N ILE A 401 20.01 -29.02 4.16
CA ILE A 401 20.97 -28.69 3.10
C ILE A 401 21.75 -27.42 3.45
N ALA A 402 21.10 -26.38 3.96
CA ALA A 402 21.77 -25.15 4.39
C ALA A 402 22.80 -25.41 5.49
N ASP A 403 22.43 -26.18 6.52
CA ASP A 403 23.31 -26.52 7.63
C ASP A 403 24.50 -27.37 7.14
N ALA A 404 24.26 -28.37 6.28
CA ALA A 404 25.31 -29.20 5.69
C ALA A 404 26.30 -28.40 4.83
N ARG A 405 25.79 -27.41 4.08
CA ARG A 405 26.59 -26.51 3.25
C ARG A 405 27.13 -25.28 4.00
N LYS A 406 26.82 -25.14 5.29
CA LYS A 406 27.19 -23.99 6.13
C LYS A 406 26.72 -22.64 5.55
N VAL A 407 25.56 -22.64 4.89
CA VAL A 407 24.91 -21.41 4.41
C VAL A 407 24.09 -20.83 5.57
N PRO A 408 24.34 -19.57 6.01
CA PRO A 408 23.77 -19.02 7.24
C PRO A 408 22.31 -18.55 7.09
N VAL A 409 21.51 -19.20 6.24
CA VAL A 409 20.09 -18.92 6.06
C VAL A 409 19.25 -19.73 7.04
N LYS A 410 18.19 -19.12 7.57
CA LYS A 410 17.13 -19.80 8.33
C LYS A 410 15.81 -19.78 7.59
N PHE A 411 15.27 -20.96 7.32
CA PHE A 411 13.96 -21.12 6.68
C PHE A 411 12.83 -21.04 7.73
N PHE A 412 11.72 -20.44 7.36
CA PHE A 412 10.53 -20.31 8.21
C PHE A 412 9.25 -20.36 7.36
N VAL A 413 8.09 -20.48 8.02
CA VAL A 413 6.78 -20.53 7.33
C VAL A 413 6.37 -19.12 6.94
N ALA A 414 5.97 -18.91 5.69
CA ALA A 414 5.37 -17.66 5.23
C ALA A 414 4.20 -17.95 4.29
N ASN A 415 3.10 -18.50 4.80
CA ASN A 415 2.00 -18.95 3.96
C ASN A 415 1.09 -17.80 3.53
N GLU A 416 0.53 -17.95 2.34
CA GLU A 416 -0.59 -17.17 1.83
C GLU A 416 -1.79 -18.11 1.75
N GLU A 417 -2.69 -18.02 2.72
CA GLU A 417 -3.81 -18.95 2.87
C GLU A 417 -4.99 -18.55 1.96
N TYR A 418 -4.78 -18.68 0.65
CA TYR A 418 -5.79 -18.43 -0.38
C TYR A 418 -7.12 -19.12 -0.08
N GLY A 419 -8.20 -18.39 -0.33
CA GLY A 419 -9.56 -18.88 -0.11
C GLY A 419 -10.03 -18.79 1.34
N THR A 420 -9.23 -18.22 2.25
CA THR A 420 -9.75 -17.73 3.53
C THR A 420 -10.50 -16.42 3.29
N TYR A 421 -11.81 -16.42 3.55
CA TYR A 421 -12.65 -15.24 3.45
C TYR A 421 -13.08 -14.78 4.84
N VAL A 422 -12.85 -13.49 5.13
CA VAL A 422 -13.30 -12.84 6.36
C VAL A 422 -14.42 -11.87 6.02
N THR A 423 -15.54 -12.02 6.72
CA THR A 423 -16.72 -11.16 6.56
C THR A 423 -16.88 -10.18 7.72
N VAL A 424 -17.22 -8.94 7.38
CA VAL A 424 -17.64 -7.90 8.31
C VAL A 424 -18.93 -7.30 7.79
N ALA A 425 -20.02 -7.52 8.53
CA ALA A 425 -21.36 -7.09 8.13
C ALA A 425 -21.39 -5.59 7.78
N GLY A 426 -21.93 -5.27 6.61
CA GLY A 426 -22.00 -3.89 6.09
C GLY A 426 -20.74 -3.41 5.36
N LEU A 427 -19.61 -4.11 5.50
CA LEU A 427 -18.32 -3.75 4.89
C LEU A 427 -17.88 -4.74 3.81
N GLY A 428 -18.27 -6.02 3.89
CA GLY A 428 -18.11 -7.03 2.85
C GLY A 428 -17.32 -8.26 3.28
N THR A 429 -17.05 -9.15 2.32
CA THR A 429 -16.43 -10.46 2.54
C THR A 429 -15.16 -10.60 1.69
N TYR A 430 -14.00 -10.40 2.32
CA TYR A 430 -12.72 -10.24 1.62
C TYR A 430 -11.74 -11.40 1.86
N SER A 431 -10.95 -11.71 0.84
CA SER A 431 -9.79 -12.62 0.90
C SER A 431 -8.48 -11.84 1.19
N HIS A 432 -7.31 -12.49 1.13
CA HIS A 432 -5.98 -11.90 1.37
C HIS A 432 -5.83 -11.24 2.76
N THR A 433 -6.58 -11.78 3.72
CA THR A 433 -6.56 -11.41 5.15
C THR A 433 -5.76 -12.40 6.00
N SER A 434 -5.20 -13.46 5.39
CA SER A 434 -4.56 -14.58 6.10
C SER A 434 -3.18 -14.88 5.55
N ASP A 435 -2.37 -13.84 5.50
CA ASP A 435 -0.94 -13.90 5.16
C ASP A 435 -0.16 -14.05 6.45
N ILE A 436 0.37 -15.24 6.68
CA ILE A 436 0.95 -15.62 7.97
C ILE A 436 2.45 -15.77 7.87
N ILE A 437 3.13 -15.53 8.99
CA ILE A 437 4.51 -15.95 9.20
C ILE A 437 4.62 -16.72 10.52
N ALA A 438 5.44 -17.77 10.57
CA ALA A 438 5.67 -18.54 11.79
C ALA A 438 7.06 -19.20 11.80
N PRO A 439 7.61 -19.56 12.98
CA PRO A 439 8.80 -20.38 13.06
C PRO A 439 8.65 -21.69 12.29
N ALA A 440 9.77 -22.29 11.85
CA ALA A 440 9.73 -23.61 11.23
C ALA A 440 9.29 -24.68 12.24
N GLY A 441 8.50 -25.66 11.78
CA GLY A 441 8.16 -26.86 12.55
C GLY A 441 7.12 -26.67 13.65
N VAL A 442 6.51 -25.47 13.77
CA VAL A 442 5.43 -25.24 14.73
C VAL A 442 4.07 -25.58 14.12
N ASP A 443 3.17 -26.08 14.97
CA ASP A 443 1.76 -26.23 14.64
C ASP A 443 1.00 -25.00 15.14
N PHE A 444 0.28 -24.36 14.23
CA PHE A 444 -0.59 -23.21 14.49
C PHE A 444 -2.04 -23.46 14.04
N GLY A 445 -2.43 -24.73 13.89
CA GLY A 445 -3.75 -25.12 13.43
C GLY A 445 -3.93 -25.06 11.91
N ALA A 446 -5.07 -25.58 11.45
CA ALA A 446 -5.42 -25.60 10.03
C ALA A 446 -5.81 -24.21 9.50
N ALA A 447 -5.51 -23.97 8.22
CA ALA A 447 -6.01 -22.81 7.50
C ALA A 447 -7.55 -22.80 7.48
N LEU A 448 -8.15 -21.61 7.45
CA LEU A 448 -9.61 -21.44 7.32
C LEU A 448 -10.06 -21.33 5.86
N ALA A 449 -9.22 -21.77 4.91
CA ALA A 449 -9.53 -21.76 3.50
C ALA A 449 -10.74 -22.67 3.20
N GLY A 450 -11.74 -22.14 2.49
CA GLY A 450 -12.97 -22.88 2.21
C GLY A 450 -14.06 -22.05 1.53
N LYS A 451 -15.25 -22.64 1.39
CA LYS A 451 -16.41 -21.95 0.79
C LYS A 451 -17.13 -20.99 1.75
N GLU A 452 -17.02 -21.24 3.05
CA GLU A 452 -17.68 -20.45 4.08
C GLU A 452 -16.76 -19.33 4.55
N ALA A 453 -17.29 -18.11 4.61
CA ALA A 453 -16.58 -16.99 5.20
C ALA A 453 -16.72 -17.06 6.72
N VAL A 454 -15.71 -16.57 7.43
CA VAL A 454 -15.72 -16.46 8.90
C VAL A 454 -15.84 -15.01 9.32
N SER A 455 -16.48 -14.74 10.45
CA SER A 455 -16.45 -13.38 11.01
C SER A 455 -15.02 -12.99 11.41
N TRP A 456 -14.74 -11.69 11.57
CA TRP A 456 -13.44 -11.24 12.08
C TRP A 456 -13.10 -11.85 13.45
N GLU A 457 -14.07 -11.93 14.37
CA GLU A 457 -13.82 -12.51 15.70
C GLU A 457 -13.58 -14.03 15.63
N ASP A 458 -14.31 -14.76 14.77
CA ASP A 458 -14.05 -16.18 14.52
C ASP A 458 -12.67 -16.40 13.91
N PHE A 459 -12.26 -15.55 12.97
CA PHE A 459 -10.92 -15.58 12.38
C PHE A 459 -9.86 -15.36 13.47
N ARG A 460 -10.06 -14.37 14.36
CA ARG A 460 -9.15 -14.12 15.47
C ARG A 460 -9.04 -15.34 16.39
N GLN A 461 -10.16 -15.93 16.79
CA GLN A 461 -10.18 -17.07 17.70
C GLN A 461 -9.59 -18.33 17.07
N ARG A 462 -9.99 -18.66 15.85
CA ARG A 462 -9.72 -19.96 15.22
C ARG A 462 -8.41 -19.97 14.43
N ARG A 463 -7.93 -18.81 13.98
CA ARG A 463 -6.72 -18.68 13.17
C ARG A 463 -5.62 -17.88 13.86
N LEU A 464 -5.90 -16.64 14.24
CA LEU A 464 -4.87 -15.75 14.78
C LEU A 464 -4.35 -16.19 16.16
N ALA A 465 -5.23 -16.58 17.08
CA ALA A 465 -4.83 -16.95 18.43
C ALA A 465 -3.92 -18.19 18.47
N PRO A 466 -4.21 -19.30 17.75
CA PRO A 466 -3.28 -20.41 17.60
C PRO A 466 -1.95 -20.00 16.96
N LEU A 467 -1.97 -19.14 15.93
CA LEU A 467 -0.77 -18.61 15.28
C LEU A 467 0.11 -17.82 16.25
N GLN A 468 -0.47 -16.90 17.01
CA GLN A 468 0.27 -16.11 18.01
C GLN A 468 0.82 -16.98 19.13
N LYS A 469 0.07 -17.99 19.59
CA LYS A 469 0.54 -18.97 20.58
C LYS A 469 1.75 -19.76 20.08
N ALA A 470 1.82 -20.02 18.77
CA ALA A 470 2.97 -20.66 18.12
C ALA A 470 4.14 -19.69 17.81
N GLY A 471 4.04 -18.43 18.23
CA GLY A 471 5.05 -17.39 17.96
C GLY A 471 5.01 -16.84 16.53
N GLY A 472 3.93 -17.08 15.79
CA GLY A 472 3.67 -16.51 14.47
C GLY A 472 2.93 -15.16 14.52
N GLN A 473 2.82 -14.51 13.36
CA GLN A 473 2.19 -13.19 13.18
C GLN A 473 1.48 -13.12 11.82
N LEU A 474 0.57 -12.17 11.66
CA LEU A 474 0.01 -11.81 10.35
C LEU A 474 0.83 -10.70 9.68
N ILE A 475 0.83 -10.70 8.36
CA ILE A 475 1.32 -9.61 7.51
C ILE A 475 0.16 -9.13 6.67
N TRP A 476 -0.11 -7.84 6.64
CA TRP A 476 -1.16 -7.30 5.77
C TRP A 476 -0.66 -7.29 4.34
N GLN A 477 -1.38 -7.89 3.39
CA GLN A 477 -0.97 -7.92 1.98
C GLN A 477 -1.70 -6.87 1.15
N PHE A 478 -3.03 -6.95 1.03
CA PHE A 478 -3.81 -6.16 0.08
C PHE A 478 -5.28 -6.00 0.50
N GLY A 479 -5.86 -4.80 0.32
CA GLY A 479 -7.29 -4.57 0.46
C GLY A 479 -7.69 -3.10 0.27
N GLU A 480 -8.17 -2.76 -0.93
CA GLU A 480 -8.46 -1.38 -1.35
C GLU A 480 -9.65 -0.74 -0.62
N ASN A 481 -10.46 -1.52 0.10
CA ASN A 481 -11.54 -1.00 0.94
C ASN A 481 -10.91 -0.35 2.19
N GLN A 482 -10.59 0.95 2.07
CA GLN A 482 -9.94 1.72 3.13
C GLN A 482 -10.71 1.63 4.45
N GLU A 483 -12.03 1.75 4.42
CA GLU A 483 -12.88 1.70 5.60
C GLU A 483 -12.67 0.38 6.36
N LEU A 484 -12.79 -0.76 5.66
CA LEU A 484 -12.59 -2.09 6.26
C LEU A 484 -11.15 -2.32 6.70
N THR A 485 -10.18 -2.01 5.85
CA THR A 485 -8.76 -2.24 6.14
C THR A 485 -8.32 -1.47 7.38
N ARG A 486 -8.80 -0.23 7.56
CA ARG A 486 -8.54 0.53 8.78
C ARG A 486 -9.01 -0.20 10.03
N LEU A 487 -10.19 -0.82 10.00
CA LEU A 487 -10.68 -1.57 11.16
C LEU A 487 -9.78 -2.75 11.52
N TYR A 488 -9.31 -3.51 10.53
CA TYR A 488 -8.37 -4.61 10.78
C TYR A 488 -7.03 -4.14 11.38
N LEU A 489 -6.48 -3.04 10.86
CA LEU A 489 -5.21 -2.50 11.34
C LEU A 489 -5.33 -1.86 12.71
N ASP A 490 -6.44 -1.15 12.98
CA ASP A 490 -6.71 -0.56 14.29
C ASP A 490 -6.96 -1.60 15.37
N ASP A 491 -7.70 -2.65 15.03
CA ASP A 491 -7.86 -3.79 15.91
C ASP A 491 -6.54 -4.51 16.20
N SER A 492 -5.66 -4.57 15.20
CA SER A 492 -4.31 -5.14 15.36
C SER A 492 -3.45 -4.31 16.32
N LEU A 493 -3.58 -2.98 16.30
CA LEU A 493 -2.91 -2.10 17.27
C LEU A 493 -3.48 -2.25 18.68
N GLN A 494 -4.79 -2.50 18.83
CA GLN A 494 -5.46 -2.65 20.12
C GLN A 494 -5.25 -4.02 20.76
N ARG A 495 -5.36 -5.09 19.97
CA ARG A 495 -5.46 -6.48 20.46
C ARG A 495 -4.36 -7.40 19.89
N GLY A 496 -3.42 -6.87 19.13
CA GLY A 496 -2.47 -7.67 18.34
C GLY A 496 -3.13 -8.28 17.10
N GLY A 497 -2.35 -8.49 16.04
CA GLY A 497 -2.86 -9.00 14.76
C GLY A 497 -1.81 -8.91 13.66
N TYR A 498 -2.06 -8.05 12.68
CA TYR A 498 -1.07 -7.71 11.65
C TYR A 498 0.15 -7.03 12.28
N ALA A 499 1.31 -7.67 12.17
CA ALA A 499 2.57 -7.18 12.73
C ALA A 499 3.39 -6.37 11.72
N ALA A 500 3.04 -6.40 10.44
CA ALA A 500 3.61 -5.55 9.40
C ALA A 500 2.63 -5.34 8.24
N LEU A 501 2.88 -4.30 7.43
CA LEU A 501 2.17 -4.03 6.19
C LEU A 501 3.08 -4.27 4.99
N SER A 502 2.57 -4.98 3.99
CA SER A 502 3.21 -5.12 2.69
C SER A 502 3.27 -3.78 1.97
N THR A 503 4.42 -3.50 1.34
CA THR A 503 4.66 -2.30 0.55
C THR A 503 5.09 -2.69 -0.85
N PHE A 504 6.33 -3.13 -1.02
CA PHE A 504 6.81 -3.64 -2.31
C PHE A 504 6.34 -5.07 -2.56
N HIS A 505 5.76 -5.29 -3.74
CA HIS A 505 5.19 -6.56 -4.15
C HIS A 505 5.54 -6.90 -5.60
N PHE A 506 5.46 -8.18 -5.98
CA PHE A 506 5.74 -8.62 -7.36
C PHE A 506 4.68 -8.08 -8.35
N GLY A 507 3.41 -8.10 -7.94
CA GLY A 507 2.26 -7.75 -8.76
C GLY A 507 1.90 -6.27 -8.68
N ASN A 508 2.12 -5.62 -7.54
CA ASN A 508 1.95 -4.19 -7.37
C ASN A 508 3.29 -3.58 -6.96
N PRO A 509 3.89 -2.70 -7.77
CA PRO A 509 5.19 -2.16 -7.45
C PRO A 509 5.33 -1.55 -6.06
N ASP A 510 4.28 -0.92 -5.56
CA ASP A 510 4.26 -0.25 -4.28
C ASP A 510 2.81 -0.07 -3.81
N PHE A 511 2.38 -0.89 -2.84
CA PHE A 511 1.06 -0.77 -2.24
C PHE A 511 0.84 0.58 -1.56
N THR A 512 1.88 1.29 -1.11
CA THR A 512 1.70 2.62 -0.54
C THR A 512 1.37 3.69 -1.58
N ASN A 513 1.55 3.40 -2.88
CA ASN A 513 1.06 4.25 -3.97
C ASN A 513 -0.38 3.90 -4.38
N SER A 514 -0.75 2.61 -4.36
CA SER A 514 -2.13 2.22 -4.71
C SER A 514 -3.13 2.38 -3.57
N GLU A 515 -2.66 2.16 -2.35
CA GLU A 515 -3.42 2.18 -1.10
C GLU A 515 -2.76 3.21 -0.17
N PRO A 516 -2.77 4.50 -0.53
CA PRO A 516 -2.03 5.55 0.18
C PRO A 516 -2.45 5.67 1.65
N PHE A 517 -3.65 5.20 2.00
CA PHE A 517 -4.11 5.18 3.37
C PHE A 517 -3.25 4.29 4.30
N LEU A 518 -2.42 3.37 3.78
CA LEU A 518 -1.46 2.59 4.56
C LEU A 518 -0.41 3.51 5.23
N LYS A 519 -0.10 4.67 4.62
CA LYS A 519 0.80 5.70 5.18
C LYS A 519 0.27 6.35 6.46
N ASN A 520 -1.02 6.20 6.74
CA ASN A 520 -1.61 6.68 8.00
C ASN A 520 -1.12 5.89 9.21
N TYR A 521 -0.55 4.70 8.99
CA TYR A 521 0.01 3.81 10.02
C TYR A 521 1.55 3.87 10.07
N TRP A 522 2.18 4.81 9.38
CA TRP A 522 3.64 4.95 9.43
C TRP A 522 4.10 5.17 10.88
N GLN A 523 5.22 4.52 11.23
CA GLN A 523 5.74 4.37 12.59
C GLN A 523 4.86 3.57 13.58
N GLN A 524 3.62 3.21 13.24
CA GLN A 524 2.73 2.43 14.10
C GLN A 524 2.76 0.94 13.77
N ILE A 525 2.80 0.62 12.47
CA ILE A 525 2.95 -0.75 11.97
C ILE A 525 4.15 -0.78 11.00
N PRO A 526 5.14 -1.68 11.19
CA PRO A 526 6.30 -1.81 10.30
C PRO A 526 5.93 -2.08 8.85
N TYR A 527 6.77 -1.63 7.92
CA TYR A 527 6.61 -1.88 6.49
C TYR A 527 7.60 -2.94 6.02
N VAL A 528 7.09 -3.90 5.23
CA VAL A 528 7.87 -5.01 4.68
C VAL A 528 7.66 -5.12 3.18
N ALA A 529 8.61 -5.76 2.50
CA ALA A 529 8.45 -6.22 1.14
C ALA A 529 8.04 -7.69 1.14
N LEU A 530 7.08 -8.04 0.29
CA LEU A 530 6.45 -9.35 0.24
C LEU A 530 6.60 -9.91 -1.18
N GLN A 531 7.28 -11.06 -1.29
CA GLN A 531 7.68 -11.62 -2.58
C GLN A 531 6.49 -12.22 -3.33
N ASP A 532 5.57 -12.85 -2.60
CA ASP A 532 4.40 -13.53 -3.15
C ASP A 532 4.78 -14.47 -4.31
N ALA A 533 5.63 -15.44 -3.99
CA ALA A 533 6.25 -16.31 -4.99
C ALA A 533 5.23 -17.18 -5.74
N HIS A 534 5.40 -17.26 -7.05
CA HIS A 534 4.64 -18.11 -7.95
C HIS A 534 5.57 -19.06 -8.72
N GLY A 535 4.99 -20.08 -9.34
CA GLY A 535 5.72 -21.08 -10.11
C GLY A 535 5.97 -22.38 -9.36
N GLY A 536 6.71 -23.29 -9.99
CA GLY A 536 6.99 -24.64 -9.47
C GLY A 536 8.39 -24.82 -8.90
N GLU A 537 9.32 -23.91 -9.20
CA GLU A 537 10.75 -24.07 -8.87
C GLU A 537 11.35 -22.76 -8.37
N SER A 538 12.09 -22.84 -7.26
CA SER A 538 12.79 -21.71 -6.64
C SER A 538 13.75 -20.99 -7.60
N TRP A 539 14.39 -21.73 -8.52
CA TRP A 539 15.34 -21.20 -9.50
C TRP A 539 14.78 -20.10 -10.40
N TRP A 540 13.53 -20.25 -10.81
CA TRP A 540 12.90 -19.32 -11.76
C TRP A 540 12.33 -18.06 -11.07
N TRP A 541 12.41 -17.97 -9.74
CA TRP A 541 12.02 -16.78 -8.95
C TRP A 541 13.22 -15.85 -8.63
N LEU A 542 14.40 -16.18 -9.15
CA LEU A 542 15.65 -15.47 -8.83
C LEU A 542 15.54 -13.96 -9.13
N ASP A 543 14.98 -13.57 -10.27
CA ASP A 543 14.93 -12.16 -10.68
C ASP A 543 14.10 -11.31 -9.71
N GLN A 544 12.99 -11.85 -9.21
CA GLN A 544 12.11 -11.18 -8.25
C GLN A 544 12.83 -10.95 -6.92
N LEU A 545 13.58 -11.94 -6.43
CA LEU A 545 14.38 -11.82 -5.20
C LEU A 545 15.52 -10.80 -5.31
N THR A 546 15.92 -10.43 -6.53
CA THR A 546 16.90 -9.36 -6.77
C THR A 546 16.29 -7.96 -6.87
N GLY A 547 14.96 -7.85 -6.96
CA GLY A 547 14.31 -6.55 -7.16
C GLY A 547 14.04 -5.77 -5.88
N PHE A 548 13.60 -6.47 -4.84
CA PHE A 548 13.27 -5.86 -3.55
C PHE A 548 13.46 -6.86 -2.40
N ARG A 549 13.67 -6.35 -1.18
CA ARG A 549 13.80 -7.14 0.05
C ARG A 549 13.44 -6.33 1.28
N THR A 550 13.31 -7.01 2.41
CA THR A 550 13.17 -6.37 3.72
C THR A 550 14.49 -6.43 4.47
N LEU A 551 14.88 -5.29 5.06
CA LEU A 551 15.98 -5.18 6.02
C LEU A 551 15.40 -5.10 7.43
N PHE A 552 16.06 -5.72 8.39
CA PHE A 552 15.72 -5.57 9.80
C PHE A 552 16.96 -5.41 10.66
N LEU A 553 16.83 -4.62 11.74
CA LEU A 553 17.91 -4.44 12.69
C LEU A 553 17.75 -5.39 13.87
N ALA A 554 18.80 -6.18 14.13
CA ALA A 554 18.87 -7.06 15.29
C ALA A 554 20.34 -7.28 15.68
N THR A 555 20.58 -7.88 16.84
CA THR A 555 21.93 -8.33 17.25
C THR A 555 22.34 -9.62 16.50
N GLU A 556 21.36 -10.50 16.29
CA GLU A 556 21.45 -11.75 15.54
C GLU A 556 20.19 -11.96 14.67
N PRO A 557 20.28 -12.70 13.54
CA PRO A 557 19.15 -12.90 12.64
C PRO A 557 18.20 -14.02 13.13
N THR A 558 17.94 -14.10 14.43
CA THR A 558 17.06 -15.10 15.04
C THR A 558 15.59 -14.76 14.83
N TRP A 559 14.68 -15.70 15.12
CA TRP A 559 13.25 -15.42 15.04
C TRP A 559 12.84 -14.36 16.08
N GLU A 560 13.40 -14.45 17.29
CA GLU A 560 13.21 -13.44 18.34
C GLU A 560 13.77 -12.07 17.94
N GLY A 561 14.95 -12.04 17.28
CA GLY A 561 15.52 -10.81 16.73
C GLY A 561 14.59 -10.16 15.70
N TRP A 562 13.98 -10.96 14.82
CA TRP A 562 12.98 -10.49 13.86
C TRP A 562 11.71 -9.95 14.54
N LEU A 563 11.12 -10.69 15.50
CA LEU A 563 9.95 -10.24 16.23
C LEU A 563 10.23 -8.96 17.05
N THR A 564 11.43 -8.84 17.60
CA THR A 564 11.90 -7.64 18.29
C THR A 564 12.01 -6.45 17.33
N ALA A 565 12.56 -6.68 16.12
CA ALA A 565 12.63 -5.66 15.09
C ALA A 565 11.24 -5.17 14.67
N LEU A 566 10.27 -6.07 14.46
CA LEU A 566 8.88 -5.71 14.18
C LEU A 566 8.28 -4.88 15.32
N LYS A 567 8.39 -5.34 16.56
CA LYS A 567 7.83 -4.64 17.73
C LYS A 567 8.37 -3.22 17.91
N ASN A 568 9.64 -2.99 17.59
CA ASN A 568 10.30 -1.69 17.73
C ASN A 568 10.33 -0.88 16.43
N ASN A 569 9.71 -1.37 15.36
CA ASN A 569 9.73 -0.76 14.02
C ASN A 569 11.15 -0.55 13.46
N TRP A 570 12.06 -1.50 13.72
CA TRP A 570 13.43 -1.51 13.21
C TRP A 570 13.52 -2.24 11.85
N VAL A 571 12.58 -1.93 10.96
CA VAL A 571 12.39 -2.65 9.70
C VAL A 571 12.26 -1.64 8.55
N VAL A 572 12.93 -1.92 7.44
CA VAL A 572 12.90 -1.09 6.22
C VAL A 572 12.72 -1.98 5.00
N ALA A 573 11.65 -1.77 4.24
CA ALA A 573 11.49 -2.36 2.92
C ALA A 573 12.33 -1.59 1.90
N VAL A 574 13.07 -2.29 1.04
CA VAL A 574 13.96 -1.68 0.04
C VAL A 574 13.72 -2.26 -1.34
N ARG A 575 13.63 -1.41 -2.36
CA ARG A 575 13.55 -1.78 -3.78
C ARG A 575 14.66 -1.10 -4.57
N HIS A 576 15.28 -1.88 -5.46
CA HIS A 576 16.25 -1.41 -6.43
C HIS A 576 16.24 -2.32 -7.66
N ASP A 577 15.52 -1.91 -8.69
CA ASP A 577 15.31 -2.67 -9.92
C ASP A 577 14.89 -1.78 -11.11
N ALA A 578 14.55 -2.41 -12.24
CA ALA A 578 14.05 -1.71 -13.42
C ALA A 578 12.76 -0.90 -13.15
N VAL A 579 11.91 -1.38 -12.23
CA VAL A 579 10.66 -0.69 -11.87
C VAL A 579 10.94 0.62 -11.13
N SER A 580 11.96 0.64 -10.28
CA SER A 580 12.46 1.86 -9.65
C SER A 580 13.32 2.76 -10.56
N GLY A 581 13.57 2.34 -11.80
CA GLY A 581 14.50 3.03 -12.71
C GLY A 581 15.95 3.04 -12.19
N GLY A 582 16.35 2.03 -11.42
CA GLY A 582 17.67 1.96 -10.78
C GLY A 582 17.85 2.94 -9.62
N LYS A 583 16.78 3.53 -9.09
CA LYS A 583 16.80 4.34 -7.87
C LYS A 583 16.48 3.48 -6.66
N THR A 584 17.09 3.77 -5.52
CA THR A 584 16.77 3.04 -4.29
C THR A 584 15.54 3.63 -3.62
N TRP A 585 14.48 2.84 -3.52
CA TRP A 585 13.28 3.21 -2.77
C TRP A 585 13.30 2.53 -1.41
N MET A 586 12.90 3.26 -0.37
CA MET A 586 12.85 2.79 1.01
C MET A 586 11.51 3.15 1.64
N HIS A 587 10.91 2.20 2.37
CA HIS A 587 9.70 2.41 3.16
C HIS A 587 9.84 1.85 4.56
N GLY A 588 9.25 2.54 5.53
CA GLY A 588 9.20 2.09 6.92
C GLY A 588 10.39 2.58 7.74
N GLY A 589 10.37 2.21 9.02
CA GLY A 589 11.33 2.68 10.02
C GLY A 589 11.09 4.13 10.45
N PRO A 590 11.31 4.45 11.74
CA PRO A 590 11.43 5.83 12.20
C PRO A 590 12.73 6.46 11.66
N PRO A 591 12.89 7.80 11.71
CA PRO A 591 14.03 8.51 11.14
C PRO A 591 15.40 7.95 11.55
N GLU A 592 15.59 7.56 12.81
CA GLU A 592 16.83 6.99 13.32
C GLU A 592 17.18 5.62 12.70
N VAL A 593 16.18 4.81 12.34
CA VAL A 593 16.38 3.51 11.67
C VAL A 593 16.73 3.74 10.21
N LEU A 594 16.04 4.65 9.53
CA LEU A 594 16.37 5.03 8.16
C LEU A 594 17.78 5.60 8.05
N GLU A 595 18.17 6.48 8.97
CA GLU A 595 19.54 6.99 9.06
C GLU A 595 20.55 5.87 9.30
N PHE A 596 20.27 4.96 10.24
CA PHE A 596 21.14 3.81 10.52
C PHE A 596 21.38 2.95 9.27
N VAL A 597 20.33 2.67 8.52
CA VAL A 597 20.36 1.87 7.27
C VAL A 597 21.12 2.60 6.18
N ARG A 598 20.82 3.89 5.93
CA ARG A 598 21.49 4.70 4.89
C ARG A 598 22.99 4.84 5.16
N ASN A 599 23.38 5.12 6.40
CA ASN A 599 24.80 5.27 6.78
C ASN A 599 25.61 3.97 6.66
N ARG A 600 24.93 2.82 6.46
CA ARG A 600 25.54 1.49 6.33
C ARG A 600 25.16 0.82 5.01
N GLU A 601 24.81 1.58 3.99
CA GLU A 601 24.39 1.08 2.68
C GLU A 601 25.33 0.00 2.11
N SER A 602 26.64 0.20 2.23
CA SER A 602 27.66 -0.77 1.76
C SER A 602 27.57 -2.16 2.40
N GLN A 603 26.90 -2.30 3.55
CA GLN A 603 26.77 -3.58 4.26
C GLN A 603 25.63 -4.46 3.71
N TRP A 604 24.63 -3.86 3.06
CA TRP A 604 23.41 -4.56 2.65
C TRP A 604 23.00 -4.33 1.19
N ARG A 605 23.56 -3.32 0.50
CA ARG A 605 23.26 -3.05 -0.92
C ARG A 605 23.70 -4.22 -1.80
N TRP A 606 22.93 -4.50 -2.84
CA TRP A 606 23.13 -5.66 -3.74
C TRP A 606 23.37 -5.28 -5.21
N TRP A 607 23.60 -4.00 -5.49
CA TRP A 607 23.89 -3.45 -6.83
C TRP A 607 25.23 -2.68 -6.82
N GLY A 608 25.65 -2.22 -8.00
CA GLY A 608 26.88 -1.45 -8.18
C GLY A 608 28.14 -2.26 -7.88
N GLU A 609 29.12 -1.66 -7.21
CA GLU A 609 30.42 -2.30 -6.92
C GLU A 609 30.32 -3.46 -5.91
N THR A 610 29.22 -3.56 -5.16
CA THR A 610 28.95 -4.71 -4.27
C THR A 610 27.80 -5.55 -4.83
N ALA A 611 27.61 -5.53 -6.14
CA ALA A 611 26.60 -6.35 -6.80
C ALA A 611 26.77 -7.82 -6.41
N LEU A 612 25.66 -8.49 -6.15
CA LEU A 612 25.67 -9.91 -5.83
C LEU A 612 25.97 -10.72 -7.10
N GLU A 613 26.91 -11.66 -6.99
CA GLU A 613 27.20 -12.59 -8.07
C GLU A 613 26.07 -13.62 -8.15
N LEU A 614 25.20 -13.42 -9.13
CA LEU A 614 24.08 -14.32 -9.37
C LEU A 614 24.59 -15.65 -9.95
N PRO A 615 24.09 -16.78 -9.45
CA PRO A 615 24.56 -18.09 -9.91
C PRO A 615 24.22 -18.26 -11.40
N LEU A 616 25.24 -18.57 -12.21
CA LEU A 616 25.08 -18.77 -13.65
C LEU A 616 24.42 -20.12 -13.99
N ALA A 617 24.65 -21.12 -13.14
CA ALA A 617 24.00 -22.40 -13.20
C ALA A 617 23.89 -23.04 -11.81
N SER A 618 22.84 -23.84 -11.64
CA SER A 618 22.65 -24.78 -10.54
C SER A 618 23.07 -26.17 -11.01
N VAL A 619 23.88 -26.88 -10.22
CA VAL A 619 24.25 -28.29 -10.43
C VAL A 619 23.81 -29.08 -9.21
N VAL A 620 22.95 -30.09 -9.41
CA VAL A 620 22.36 -30.90 -8.33
C VAL A 620 22.51 -32.38 -8.67
N ALA A 621 22.99 -33.18 -7.71
CA ALA A 621 22.95 -34.63 -7.77
C ALA A 621 21.63 -35.08 -7.14
N VAL A 622 20.75 -35.65 -7.95
CA VAL A 622 19.39 -36.04 -7.59
C VAL A 622 19.33 -37.54 -7.38
N THR A 623 18.85 -37.95 -6.22
CA THR A 623 18.66 -39.35 -5.82
C THR A 623 17.17 -39.72 -5.84
N PRO A 624 16.81 -41.02 -5.73
CA PRO A 624 15.43 -41.43 -5.54
C PRO A 624 14.78 -40.82 -4.29
N ASP A 625 15.58 -40.45 -3.27
CA ASP A 625 15.13 -39.96 -1.97
C ASP A 625 14.93 -38.44 -1.91
N ASP A 626 15.08 -37.71 -3.03
CA ASP A 626 14.92 -36.25 -3.10
C ASP A 626 13.53 -35.86 -3.63
N PRO A 627 12.46 -35.83 -2.80
CA PRO A 627 11.09 -35.79 -3.30
C PRO A 627 10.70 -34.52 -4.06
N TRP A 628 11.44 -33.43 -3.87
CA TRP A 628 11.17 -32.12 -4.47
C TRP A 628 12.02 -31.82 -5.70
N GLU A 629 12.99 -32.66 -6.03
CA GLU A 629 13.85 -32.46 -7.18
C GLU A 629 13.19 -33.00 -8.45
N LYS A 630 13.38 -32.28 -9.57
CA LYS A 630 13.07 -32.81 -10.92
C LYS A 630 14.20 -33.71 -11.41
N ALA A 631 13.86 -34.61 -12.32
CA ALA A 631 14.74 -35.66 -12.86
C ALA A 631 15.16 -36.73 -11.83
N ARG A 632 14.30 -37.04 -10.86
CA ARG A 632 14.53 -38.15 -9.92
C ARG A 632 14.65 -39.48 -10.68
N PRO A 633 15.75 -40.21 -10.49
CA PRO A 633 15.86 -41.55 -11.05
C PRO A 633 15.10 -42.57 -10.18
N GLU A 634 14.73 -43.72 -10.75
CA GLU A 634 14.24 -44.87 -9.97
C GLU A 634 15.37 -45.51 -9.13
N ARG A 635 16.61 -45.47 -9.63
CA ARG A 635 17.83 -45.97 -8.99
C ARG A 635 19.06 -45.18 -9.44
N GLY A 636 20.11 -45.15 -8.60
CA GLY A 636 21.35 -44.44 -8.89
C GLY A 636 21.22 -42.93 -8.66
N VAL A 637 21.97 -42.12 -9.41
CA VAL A 637 22.02 -40.65 -9.25
C VAL A 637 21.82 -39.98 -10.61
N THR A 638 21.05 -38.90 -10.66
CA THR A 638 20.97 -38.03 -11.86
C THR A 638 21.63 -36.70 -11.58
N ILE A 639 22.59 -36.29 -12.41
CA ILE A 639 23.15 -34.93 -12.35
C ILE A 639 22.23 -34.02 -13.15
N ARG A 640 21.56 -33.08 -12.48
CA ARG A 640 20.74 -32.03 -13.11
C ARG A 640 21.49 -30.71 -13.15
N VAL A 641 21.36 -29.98 -14.25
CA VAL A 641 21.87 -28.62 -14.41
C VAL A 641 20.76 -27.68 -14.89
N ARG A 642 20.50 -26.60 -14.13
CA ARG A 642 19.68 -25.47 -14.60
C ARG A 642 20.58 -24.28 -14.89
N CYS A 643 20.58 -23.80 -16.13
CA CYS A 643 21.28 -22.56 -16.48
C CYS A 643 20.41 -21.34 -16.15
N ARG A 644 21.04 -20.17 -15.94
CA ARG A 644 20.33 -18.93 -15.65
C ARG A 644 19.59 -18.38 -16.87
N TRP A 645 18.34 -17.98 -16.65
CA TRP A 645 17.46 -17.31 -17.59
C TRP A 645 16.91 -16.02 -16.95
N ASP A 646 16.44 -15.09 -17.78
CA ASP A 646 15.43 -14.14 -17.33
C ASP A 646 14.10 -14.86 -17.20
N ASN A 647 13.31 -14.40 -16.24
CA ASN A 647 12.08 -15.05 -15.83
C ASN A 647 10.86 -14.13 -16.04
N THR A 648 9.69 -14.76 -16.21
CA THR A 648 8.43 -14.04 -16.15
C THR A 648 8.12 -13.62 -14.71
N ALA A 649 7.15 -12.71 -14.54
CA ALA A 649 6.65 -12.35 -13.21
C ALA A 649 6.00 -13.52 -12.45
N GLN A 650 5.72 -14.65 -13.12
CA GLN A 650 5.13 -15.85 -12.53
C GLN A 650 6.14 -16.97 -12.27
N GLY A 651 7.44 -16.65 -12.26
CA GLY A 651 8.48 -17.63 -11.93
C GLY A 651 8.64 -18.70 -13.01
N LEU A 652 8.60 -18.30 -14.27
CA LEU A 652 8.77 -19.19 -15.43
C LEU A 652 9.94 -18.76 -16.31
N PRO A 653 10.73 -19.70 -16.88
CA PRO A 653 11.81 -19.37 -17.81
C PRO A 653 11.29 -18.60 -19.02
N LYS A 654 11.93 -17.47 -19.34
CA LYS A 654 11.56 -16.62 -20.47
C LYS A 654 12.66 -16.49 -21.52
N THR A 655 13.85 -16.04 -21.13
CA THR A 655 14.94 -15.78 -22.07
C THR A 655 16.26 -16.34 -21.55
N PRO A 656 16.94 -17.25 -22.27
CA PRO A 656 18.21 -17.80 -21.81
C PRO A 656 19.26 -16.70 -21.69
N ARG A 657 20.01 -16.72 -20.59
CA ARG A 657 21.18 -15.85 -20.36
C ARG A 657 22.48 -16.64 -20.36
N VAL A 658 22.41 -17.92 -20.00
CA VAL A 658 23.53 -18.83 -19.89
C VAL A 658 23.20 -20.12 -20.66
N GLU A 659 24.17 -20.63 -21.41
CA GLU A 659 24.10 -21.94 -22.07
C GLU A 659 25.05 -22.95 -21.42
N LEU A 660 24.68 -24.22 -21.42
CA LEU A 660 25.57 -25.32 -21.04
C LEU A 660 26.47 -25.69 -22.21
N LEU A 661 27.78 -25.71 -22.01
CA LEU A 661 28.77 -26.18 -22.98
C LEU A 661 29.04 -27.68 -22.79
N ASP A 662 29.44 -28.04 -21.57
CA ASP A 662 29.84 -29.39 -21.21
C ASP A 662 29.31 -29.76 -19.83
N LEU A 663 28.95 -31.03 -19.67
CA LEU A 663 28.79 -31.67 -18.37
C LEU A 663 29.90 -32.69 -18.19
N ILE A 664 30.62 -32.60 -17.07
CA ILE A 664 31.79 -33.42 -16.78
C ILE A 664 31.54 -34.13 -15.45
N VAL A 665 31.60 -35.47 -15.43
CA VAL A 665 31.50 -36.28 -14.21
C VAL A 665 32.82 -37.01 -14.02
N ASP A 666 33.44 -36.85 -12.84
CA ASP A 666 34.73 -37.45 -12.49
C ASP A 666 35.83 -37.24 -13.55
N GLY A 667 35.89 -36.01 -14.08
CA GLY A 667 36.85 -35.61 -15.11
C GLY A 667 36.50 -36.04 -16.53
N GLN A 668 35.42 -36.81 -16.74
CA GLN A 668 34.99 -37.25 -18.07
C GLN A 668 33.77 -36.47 -18.56
N LYS A 669 33.83 -35.98 -19.80
CA LYS A 669 32.68 -35.34 -20.45
C LYS A 669 31.59 -36.38 -20.71
N VAL A 670 30.37 -36.10 -20.25
CA VAL A 670 29.20 -36.96 -20.37
C VAL A 670 28.10 -36.30 -21.22
N PRO A 671 27.22 -37.08 -21.88
CA PRO A 671 26.10 -36.51 -22.63
C PRO A 671 25.06 -35.90 -21.68
N ALA A 672 24.63 -34.67 -21.98
CA ALA A 672 23.58 -33.98 -21.23
C ALA A 672 22.27 -33.95 -22.04
N MET A 673 21.25 -34.64 -21.56
CA MET A 673 19.90 -34.58 -22.13
C MET A 673 19.19 -33.31 -21.69
N VAL A 674 18.16 -32.86 -22.44
CA VAL A 674 17.38 -31.66 -22.10
C VAL A 674 15.94 -32.04 -21.80
N ALA A 675 15.40 -31.50 -20.71
CA ALA A 675 13.98 -31.51 -20.42
C ALA A 675 13.45 -30.07 -20.40
N SER A 676 12.41 -29.82 -21.18
CA SER A 676 11.82 -28.49 -21.34
C SER A 676 10.29 -28.57 -21.39
N PRO A 677 9.63 -28.99 -20.30
CA PRO A 677 8.17 -29.10 -20.28
C PRO A 677 7.54 -27.74 -20.61
N GLN A 678 6.53 -27.76 -21.47
CA GLN A 678 5.80 -26.57 -21.91
C GLN A 678 4.35 -26.63 -21.45
N GLY A 679 3.82 -25.47 -21.07
CA GLY A 679 2.43 -25.28 -20.70
C GLY A 679 1.59 -24.83 -21.90
N LYS A 680 0.44 -24.23 -21.58
CA LYS A 680 -0.43 -23.61 -22.59
C LYS A 680 0.36 -22.54 -23.36
N GLN A 681 0.09 -22.41 -24.65
CA GLN A 681 0.71 -21.43 -25.55
C GLN A 681 2.25 -21.57 -25.68
N GLY A 682 2.83 -22.73 -25.34
CA GLY A 682 4.26 -23.02 -25.54
C GLY A 682 5.21 -22.42 -24.50
N ALA A 683 4.69 -21.79 -23.44
CA ALA A 683 5.53 -21.23 -22.38
C ALA A 683 6.23 -22.34 -21.57
N PHE A 684 7.54 -22.24 -21.37
CA PHE A 684 8.28 -23.20 -20.55
C PHE A 684 7.76 -23.21 -19.10
N GLN A 685 7.54 -24.40 -18.58
CA GLN A 685 7.23 -24.64 -17.16
C GLN A 685 8.50 -24.94 -16.36
N ASP A 686 9.52 -25.48 -17.03
CA ASP A 686 10.86 -25.72 -16.51
C ASP A 686 11.83 -25.86 -17.69
N TYR A 687 13.12 -25.75 -17.43
CA TYR A 687 14.18 -25.99 -18.42
C TYR A 687 15.47 -26.46 -17.73
N TYR A 688 15.86 -27.71 -17.94
CA TYR A 688 17.08 -28.25 -17.35
C TYR A 688 17.77 -29.28 -18.24
N HIS A 689 19.07 -29.39 -18.04
CA HIS A 689 19.89 -30.47 -18.56
C HIS A 689 20.03 -31.58 -17.50
N TYR A 690 20.17 -32.83 -17.93
CA TYR A 690 20.38 -33.93 -16.98
C TYR A 690 21.19 -35.10 -17.56
N HIS A 691 21.88 -35.82 -16.68
CA HIS A 691 22.62 -37.05 -16.99
C HIS A 691 22.41 -38.11 -15.89
N PRO A 692 21.74 -39.25 -16.17
CA PRO A 692 21.54 -40.33 -15.22
C PRO A 692 22.77 -41.24 -15.15
N ILE A 693 23.13 -41.61 -13.93
CA ILE A 693 24.19 -42.56 -13.58
C ILE A 693 23.50 -43.71 -12.85
N ALA A 694 23.15 -44.77 -13.58
CA ALA A 694 22.31 -45.84 -13.05
C ALA A 694 22.98 -46.65 -11.93
N ASN A 695 24.30 -46.88 -12.04
CA ASN A 695 25.10 -47.65 -11.09
C ASN A 695 26.39 -46.87 -10.76
N PRO A 696 26.31 -45.80 -9.96
CA PRO A 696 27.50 -45.05 -9.58
C PRO A 696 28.40 -45.93 -8.69
N THR A 697 29.72 -45.81 -8.86
CA THR A 697 30.68 -46.51 -7.98
C THR A 697 30.62 -45.92 -6.58
N PRO A 698 30.47 -46.71 -5.50
CA PRO A 698 30.33 -46.16 -4.16
C PRO A 698 31.48 -45.22 -3.77
N GLY A 699 31.17 -44.00 -3.32
CA GLY A 699 32.21 -43.06 -2.90
C GLY A 699 31.91 -41.59 -3.12
N LYS A 700 32.98 -40.79 -3.24
CA LYS A 700 32.89 -39.36 -3.56
C LYS A 700 33.04 -39.17 -5.06
N HIS A 701 32.21 -38.30 -5.61
CA HIS A 701 32.19 -37.94 -7.02
C HIS A 701 32.17 -36.44 -7.20
N THR A 702 32.50 -36.00 -8.41
CA THR A 702 32.42 -34.60 -8.83
C THR A 702 31.60 -34.48 -10.12
N ALA A 703 30.74 -33.47 -10.18
CA ALA A 703 30.02 -33.09 -11.38
C ALA A 703 30.28 -31.61 -11.68
N THR A 704 30.76 -31.28 -12.87
CA THR A 704 31.07 -29.91 -13.29
C THR A 704 30.28 -29.54 -14.52
N ALA A 705 29.50 -28.46 -14.43
CA ALA A 705 28.89 -27.81 -15.58
C ALA A 705 29.80 -26.68 -16.08
N ALA A 706 30.31 -26.81 -17.30
CA ALA A 706 30.95 -25.70 -18.01
C ALA A 706 29.88 -24.93 -18.77
N VAL A 707 29.77 -23.62 -18.51
CA VAL A 707 28.70 -22.78 -19.02
C VAL A 707 29.24 -21.53 -19.68
N ARG A 708 28.46 -20.92 -20.57
CA ARG A 708 28.80 -19.65 -21.23
C ARG A 708 27.70 -18.61 -21.03
N VAL A 709 28.09 -17.41 -20.63
CA VAL A 709 27.20 -16.25 -20.65
C VAL A 709 26.99 -15.81 -22.10
N LEU A 710 25.74 -15.81 -22.57
CA LEU A 710 25.44 -15.58 -23.98
C LEU A 710 25.83 -14.17 -24.44
N ALA A 711 25.65 -13.16 -23.58
CA ALA A 711 25.92 -11.76 -23.92
C ALA A 711 27.41 -11.42 -24.01
N THR A 712 28.23 -11.95 -23.09
CA THR A 712 29.66 -11.60 -22.98
C THR A 712 30.58 -12.67 -23.55
N ARG A 713 30.04 -13.86 -23.85
CA ARG A 713 30.80 -15.08 -24.18
C ARG A 713 31.75 -15.55 -23.09
N ALA A 714 31.67 -14.99 -21.87
CA ALA A 714 32.47 -15.43 -20.74
C ALA A 714 32.08 -16.86 -20.35
N GLU A 715 33.08 -17.71 -20.13
CA GLU A 715 32.90 -19.10 -19.73
C GLU A 715 33.18 -19.27 -18.24
N SER A 716 32.42 -20.14 -17.58
CA SER A 716 32.54 -20.45 -16.15
C SER A 716 32.36 -21.94 -15.92
N ARG A 717 32.87 -22.46 -14.79
CA ARG A 717 32.71 -23.85 -14.37
C ARG A 717 32.08 -23.90 -12.99
N HIS A 718 31.01 -24.68 -12.85
CA HIS A 718 30.27 -24.88 -11.61
C HIS A 718 30.38 -26.34 -11.19
N THR A 719 31.08 -26.61 -10.09
CA THR A 719 31.36 -27.97 -9.62
C THR A 719 30.59 -28.30 -8.36
N LEU A 720 29.94 -29.46 -8.37
CA LEU A 720 29.29 -30.09 -7.22
C LEU A 720 30.10 -31.33 -6.81
N GLU A 721 30.40 -31.45 -5.53
CA GLU A 721 30.80 -32.73 -4.93
C GLU A 721 29.56 -33.47 -4.41
N PHE A 722 29.46 -34.76 -4.70
CA PHE A 722 28.36 -35.60 -4.21
C PHE A 722 28.87 -36.99 -3.80
N ARG A 723 28.03 -37.73 -3.09
CA ARG A 723 28.27 -39.13 -2.76
C ARG A 723 27.20 -40.00 -3.40
N ALA A 724 27.59 -41.20 -3.80
CA ALA A 724 26.73 -42.16 -4.44
C ALA A 724 27.05 -43.58 -3.97
#